data_AF-A0A4V1XKT4-F1
#
_entry.id   AF-A0A4V1XKT4-F1
#
_cell.length_a   1.000
_cell.length_b   1.000
_cell.length_c   1.000
_cell.angle_alpha   90.00
_cell.angle_beta   90.00
_cell.angle_gamma   90.00
#
_symmetry.space_group_name_H-M   'P 1'
#
loop_
_entity.id
_entity.type
_entity.pdbx_description
1 polymer ?
#
loop_
_entity_poly.entity_id
_entity_poly.type
_entity_poly.pdbx_seq_one_letter_code
_entity_poly.pdbx_strand_id
1 'polypeptide(L)'
;MDPQHEAIARSYQSHLDSIPVDTQLFGTVPGKPSSKFSMSDTLTLPTQKPDAPAALKCANFNTQKAPWLAIPHQSSKKDSFFARLGHVCVAATVSECRRKQCVETKKIMEGVAPACRWGSFRHWALVAMSCQHTFTAEQKLSLSHTHLVNAVFSCHELIASLDRFEAKMPIRRAMDEKTRKTAATMLGVCNVINWMMSIQQYKGLLPIPNLGPPDKLPGFLIGPAVHTALRELDSMGVCRNRLWNMVEVSGRKQMDLPDITMSLRSRTSIRHIDGHELCTQSKCQGAHMDSTRVRQLHKNSEGDGENVNGGEAERTAWLRAERRLIPPGKSYIAISHVWSDGTGVGGKVPGRVNSCLLDYFAAIAGHLQCDGIWWDALCIPVEAKARSIALSKMHTIYRHAKFTVVHDLFLAGLEWSDPESACLALVLSPWFTRGWTALELAMSADVKVIFKGSDPTKPDIRDLEAEILARDPSTASHTHWLASSVIRRLRSPIRSLSDLLAILRPRSTSWARDRTLIASLLANVPNPDFTRKESEITQQLIKHLGFVSHATLLHGHPTMTDSGGFSWCPATLDDMPIKVEETDKDDVRLVVHDDGSVVGHWWARPVSPTDMKKRRVRHVGSEISAVVKVETALLDWGSCLLLYRTLDSEGPALLVTALQVSTIEDGEPVIDCRYAGAVLDSRPRKRGIINISKFEGDSDFWRTKFEDGGYNEEDSDGDGDRDHNNFHTFSIRLGKDRGKEGTRAWDILRDAWALKESSSEETDEGSSE
;
A
#
# COMPACT_ATOMS: atom_id res chain seq x y z
N MET A 1 10.39 5.70 -12.44
CA MET A 1 11.68 6.01 -11.80
C MET A 1 12.41 7.00 -12.70
N ASP A 2 13.27 7.84 -12.13
CA ASP A 2 14.21 8.64 -12.92
C ASP A 2 15.12 7.69 -13.74
N PRO A 3 15.29 7.89 -15.07
CA PRO A 3 16.11 7.04 -15.93
C PRO A 3 17.52 6.78 -15.39
N GLN A 4 18.09 7.74 -14.65
CA GLN A 4 19.40 7.60 -14.03
C GLN A 4 19.41 6.50 -12.94
N HIS A 5 18.32 6.38 -12.18
CA HIS A 5 18.16 5.38 -11.12
C HIS A 5 17.84 3.99 -11.67
N GLU A 6 17.13 3.92 -12.80
CA GLU A 6 16.83 2.65 -13.47
C GLU A 6 18.08 1.97 -14.04
N ALA A 7 19.05 2.74 -14.54
CA ALA A 7 20.35 2.22 -14.96
C ALA A 7 21.16 1.68 -13.77
N ILE A 8 21.12 2.37 -12.63
CA ILE A 8 21.79 1.95 -11.38
C ILE A 8 21.16 0.65 -10.86
N ALA A 9 19.82 0.58 -10.81
CA ALA A 9 19.07 -0.59 -10.38
C ALA A 9 19.36 -1.83 -11.25
N ARG A 10 19.28 -1.67 -12.58
CA ARG A 10 19.60 -2.74 -13.54
C ARG A 10 21.03 -3.23 -13.39
N SER A 11 21.98 -2.31 -13.19
CA SER A 11 23.37 -2.71 -12.97
C SER A 11 23.57 -3.44 -11.65
N TYR A 12 22.92 -2.99 -10.58
CA TYR A 12 23.00 -3.68 -9.29
C TYR A 12 22.43 -5.10 -9.40
N GLN A 13 21.27 -5.25 -10.07
CA GLN A 13 20.67 -6.55 -10.31
C GLN A 13 21.56 -7.44 -11.18
N SER A 14 22.06 -6.94 -12.31
CA SER A 14 22.99 -7.68 -13.18
C SER A 14 24.27 -8.11 -12.44
N HIS A 15 24.77 -7.28 -11.52
CA HIS A 15 25.89 -7.66 -10.68
C HIS A 15 25.52 -8.74 -9.67
N LEU A 16 24.35 -8.64 -9.02
CA LEU A 16 23.84 -9.70 -8.14
C LEU A 16 23.74 -11.03 -8.90
N ASP A 17 23.15 -11.03 -10.09
CA ASP A 17 22.97 -12.23 -10.93
C ASP A 17 24.30 -12.87 -11.34
N SER A 18 25.40 -12.11 -11.35
CA SER A 18 26.75 -12.62 -11.63
C SER A 18 27.43 -13.35 -10.45
N ILE A 19 26.86 -13.26 -9.25
CA ILE A 19 27.40 -13.88 -8.04
C ILE A 19 26.88 -15.31 -7.92
N PRO A 20 27.74 -16.32 -7.62
CA PRO A 20 27.29 -17.69 -7.39
C PRO A 20 26.19 -17.79 -6.34
N VAL A 21 25.14 -18.58 -6.61
CA VAL A 21 23.97 -18.76 -5.74
C VAL A 21 24.37 -19.17 -4.31
N ASP A 22 25.39 -20.00 -4.14
CA ASP A 22 25.90 -20.40 -2.82
C ASP A 22 26.43 -19.21 -2.00
N THR A 23 27.04 -18.23 -2.66
CA THR A 23 27.52 -17.00 -1.99
C THR A 23 26.36 -16.09 -1.60
N GLN A 24 25.27 -16.12 -2.38
CA GLN A 24 24.04 -15.38 -2.07
C GLN A 24 23.26 -15.98 -0.89
N LEU A 25 23.26 -17.31 -0.76
CA LEU A 25 22.47 -18.03 0.25
C LEU A 25 23.17 -18.24 1.60
N PHE A 26 24.52 -18.32 1.61
CA PHE A 26 25.26 -18.82 2.79
C PHE A 26 26.28 -17.82 3.39
N GLY A 27 26.32 -16.57 2.95
CA GLY A 27 27.19 -15.55 3.54
C GLY A 27 26.87 -15.26 5.01
N THR A 28 27.85 -15.41 5.90
CA THR A 28 27.70 -15.03 7.33
C THR A 28 28.51 -13.81 7.68
N VAL A 29 28.02 -13.00 8.63
CA VAL A 29 28.80 -11.85 9.16
C VAL A 29 30.09 -12.40 9.79
N PRO A 30 31.29 -12.02 9.31
CA PRO A 30 32.55 -12.56 9.81
C PRO A 30 32.74 -12.29 11.31
N GLY A 31 33.23 -13.28 12.05
CA GLY A 31 33.46 -13.17 13.50
C GLY A 31 32.24 -13.51 14.37
N LYS A 32 32.39 -13.39 15.69
CA LYS A 32 31.29 -13.56 16.65
C LYS A 32 30.96 -12.22 17.31
N PRO A 33 29.67 -11.91 17.58
CA PRO A 33 29.31 -10.72 18.34
C PRO A 33 30.02 -10.71 19.69
N SER A 34 30.72 -9.62 20.01
CA SER A 34 31.35 -9.47 21.32
C SER A 34 30.26 -9.24 22.37
N SER A 35 30.25 -10.04 23.43
CA SER A 35 29.36 -9.84 24.59
C SER A 35 29.68 -8.55 25.38
N LYS A 36 30.78 -7.87 25.07
CA LYS A 36 31.24 -6.62 25.69
C LYS A 36 30.91 -5.35 24.89
N PHE A 37 30.13 -5.46 23.81
CA PHE A 37 29.82 -4.34 22.94
C PHE A 37 28.99 -3.26 23.69
N SER A 38 29.52 -2.04 23.77
CA SER A 38 28.89 -0.88 24.43
C SER A 38 28.35 0.12 23.42
N MET A 39 27.26 0.84 23.76
CA MET A 39 26.72 1.92 22.92
C MET A 39 27.67 3.13 22.78
N SER A 40 28.74 3.18 23.59
CA SER A 40 29.80 4.19 23.49
C SER A 40 30.90 3.85 22.47
N ASP A 41 30.93 2.62 21.97
CA ASP A 41 32.01 2.17 21.09
C ASP A 41 31.93 2.88 19.74
N THR A 42 33.08 3.22 19.17
CA THR A 42 33.16 3.82 17.83
C THR A 42 32.93 2.72 16.81
N LEU A 43 31.98 2.94 15.89
CA LEU A 43 31.59 1.96 14.87
C LEU A 43 32.31 2.16 13.53
N THR A 44 32.94 3.31 13.34
CA THR A 44 33.74 3.64 12.16
C THR A 44 35.23 3.41 12.40
N LEU A 45 35.95 3.00 11.36
CA LEU A 45 37.40 2.93 11.39
C LEU A 45 38.01 4.34 11.21
N PRO A 46 39.16 4.63 11.86
CA PRO A 46 39.86 5.88 11.63
C PRO A 46 40.30 5.99 10.16
N THR A 47 40.43 7.23 9.65
CA THR A 47 40.97 7.46 8.31
C THR A 47 42.35 6.82 8.17
N GLN A 48 42.59 6.03 7.11
CA GLN A 48 43.92 5.48 6.81
C GLN A 48 44.94 6.64 6.72
N LYS A 49 46.19 6.39 7.16
CA LYS A 49 47.24 7.42 7.32
C LYS A 49 47.34 8.32 6.07
N PRO A 50 47.44 9.64 6.24
CA PRO A 50 47.35 10.58 5.14
C PRO A 50 48.66 10.62 4.36
N ASP A 51 48.70 9.96 3.21
CA ASP A 51 49.49 10.48 2.10
C ASP A 51 48.67 11.59 1.44
N ALA A 52 49.28 12.74 1.15
CA ALA A 52 48.62 13.95 0.64
C ALA A 52 47.57 13.77 -0.49
N PRO A 53 47.61 12.76 -1.40
CA PRO A 53 46.52 12.52 -2.35
C PRO A 53 45.24 11.86 -1.76
N ALA A 54 45.24 11.39 -0.50
CA ALA A 54 44.09 10.69 0.11
C ALA A 54 42.88 11.59 0.41
N ALA A 55 43.05 12.91 0.53
CA ALA A 55 41.95 13.85 0.77
C ALA A 55 41.00 14.01 -0.44
N LEU A 56 41.42 13.58 -1.64
CA LEU A 56 40.64 13.66 -2.87
C LEU A 56 39.76 12.42 -3.14
N LYS A 57 40.08 11.28 -2.51
CA LYS A 57 39.38 10.00 -2.74
C LYS A 57 38.46 9.66 -1.57
N CYS A 58 37.36 8.95 -1.87
CA CYS A 58 36.46 8.47 -0.83
C CYS A 58 37.14 7.34 -0.05
N ALA A 59 37.17 7.42 1.29
CA ALA A 59 37.78 6.40 2.15
C ALA A 59 37.04 5.05 2.12
N ASN A 60 35.82 5.01 1.60
CA ASN A 60 35.00 3.80 1.49
C ASN A 60 34.96 3.27 0.04
N PHE A 61 35.86 3.74 -0.84
CA PHE A 61 36.03 3.23 -2.21
C PHE A 61 37.33 2.41 -2.29
N ASN A 62 37.23 1.15 -2.73
CA ASN A 62 38.35 0.20 -2.90
C ASN A 62 39.15 -0.13 -1.63
N THR A 63 38.61 0.08 -0.43
CA THR A 63 39.34 -0.12 0.84
C THR A 63 39.09 -1.46 1.52
N GLN A 64 38.17 -2.28 0.99
CA GLN A 64 37.73 -3.51 1.63
C GLN A 64 38.40 -4.74 1.07
N LYS A 65 39.07 -5.50 1.94
CA LYS A 65 39.74 -6.75 1.57
C LYS A 65 38.76 -7.87 1.19
N ALA A 66 37.53 -7.83 1.72
CA ALA A 66 36.47 -8.80 1.46
C ALA A 66 35.10 -8.09 1.44
N PRO A 67 34.71 -7.46 0.31
CA PRO A 67 33.43 -6.75 0.21
C PRO A 67 32.24 -7.72 0.31
N TRP A 68 31.10 -7.19 0.75
CA TRP A 68 29.87 -7.98 0.91
C TRP A 68 29.11 -7.93 -0.41
N LEU A 69 29.17 -9.01 -1.18
CA LEU A 69 28.53 -9.10 -2.49
C LEU A 69 27.07 -9.58 -2.38
N ALA A 70 26.74 -10.29 -1.30
CA ALA A 70 25.39 -10.62 -0.88
C ALA A 70 25.13 -10.09 0.55
N ILE A 71 23.87 -10.13 0.99
CA ILE A 71 23.47 -9.73 2.33
C ILE A 71 23.96 -10.78 3.35
N PRO A 72 24.96 -10.50 4.20
CA PRO A 72 25.40 -11.48 5.20
C PRO A 72 24.33 -11.70 6.28
N HIS A 73 24.08 -12.97 6.60
CA HIS A 73 23.18 -13.37 7.67
C HIS A 73 23.92 -13.52 9.01
N GLN A 74 23.20 -13.25 10.11
CA GLN A 74 23.74 -13.40 11.45
C GLN A 74 23.26 -14.70 12.10
N SER A 75 24.19 -15.59 12.43
CA SER A 75 23.89 -16.95 12.91
C SER A 75 23.56 -17.04 14.41
N SER A 76 24.05 -16.10 15.23
CA SER A 76 23.85 -16.15 16.69
C SER A 76 22.50 -15.57 17.11
N LYS A 77 21.58 -16.44 17.56
CA LYS A 77 20.29 -16.04 18.16
C LYS A 77 20.38 -15.72 19.67
N LYS A 78 21.54 -15.94 20.30
CA LYS A 78 21.72 -15.78 21.76
C LYS A 78 22.07 -14.34 22.18
N ASP A 79 22.59 -13.54 21.25
CA ASP A 79 23.08 -12.18 21.53
C ASP A 79 21.98 -11.11 21.45
N SER A 80 22.17 -10.02 22.20
CA SER A 80 21.23 -8.89 22.20
C SER A 80 21.17 -8.22 20.83
N PHE A 81 20.05 -7.52 20.53
CA PHE A 81 19.90 -6.76 19.27
C PHE A 81 21.05 -5.76 19.06
N PHE A 82 21.42 -5.00 20.10
CA PHE A 82 22.49 -3.99 19.99
C PHE A 82 23.87 -4.61 19.73
N ALA A 83 24.21 -5.73 20.40
CA ALA A 83 25.47 -6.43 20.15
C ALA A 83 25.52 -7.00 18.72
N ARG A 84 24.39 -7.52 18.26
CA ARG A 84 24.22 -8.03 16.90
C ARG A 84 24.39 -6.95 15.85
N LEU A 85 23.72 -5.81 16.01
CA LEU A 85 23.82 -4.67 15.10
C LEU A 85 25.22 -4.02 15.13
N GLY A 86 25.81 -3.87 16.32
CA GLY A 86 27.17 -3.35 16.47
C GLY A 86 28.19 -4.23 15.75
N HIS A 87 28.04 -5.56 15.85
CA HIS A 87 28.89 -6.50 15.11
C HIS A 87 28.80 -6.33 13.60
N VAL A 88 27.59 -6.14 13.05
CA VAL A 88 27.40 -5.84 11.62
C VAL A 88 28.14 -4.55 11.23
N CYS A 89 27.97 -3.47 12.01
CA CYS A 89 28.59 -2.18 11.71
C CYS A 89 30.14 -2.25 11.72
N VAL A 90 30.71 -2.95 12.70
CA VAL A 90 32.17 -3.15 12.81
C VAL A 90 32.68 -4.06 11.68
N ALA A 91 31.98 -5.15 11.38
CA ALA A 91 32.36 -6.09 10.34
C ALA A 91 32.23 -5.49 8.92
N ALA A 92 31.39 -4.48 8.74
CA ALA A 92 31.30 -3.71 7.50
C ALA A 92 32.54 -2.83 7.24
N THR A 93 33.38 -2.56 8.24
CA THR A 93 34.65 -1.82 8.08
C THR A 93 34.51 -0.42 7.45
N VAL A 94 33.39 0.26 7.68
CA VAL A 94 33.16 1.64 7.20
C VAL A 94 34.16 2.58 7.87
N SER A 95 34.89 3.36 7.07
CA SER A 95 35.96 4.26 7.51
C SER A 95 35.54 5.73 7.48
N GLU A 96 36.08 6.53 8.40
CA GLU A 96 35.91 7.99 8.40
C GLU A 96 36.42 8.61 7.11
N CYS A 97 35.56 9.36 6.42
CA CYS A 97 35.84 9.96 5.14
C CYS A 97 36.11 11.47 5.26
N ARG A 98 37.21 11.93 4.65
CA ARG A 98 37.60 13.35 4.60
C ARG A 98 37.41 14.00 3.23
N ARG A 99 36.88 13.27 2.24
CA ARG A 99 36.59 13.81 0.90
C ARG A 99 35.55 14.92 1.03
N LYS A 100 35.89 16.12 0.54
CA LYS A 100 35.06 17.34 0.65
C LYS A 100 33.58 17.10 0.33
N GLN A 101 33.29 16.49 -0.82
CA GLN A 101 31.91 16.19 -1.24
C GLN A 101 31.18 15.26 -0.25
N CYS A 102 31.83 14.20 0.25
CA CYS A 102 31.22 13.30 1.25
C CYS A 102 30.90 14.05 2.55
N VAL A 103 31.80 14.93 3.01
CA VAL A 103 31.62 15.71 4.24
C VAL A 103 30.49 16.74 4.08
N GLU A 104 30.41 17.42 2.94
CA GLU A 104 29.32 18.35 2.63
C GLU A 104 27.96 17.64 2.56
N THR A 105 27.87 16.51 1.83
CA THR A 105 26.65 15.68 1.80
C THR A 105 26.30 15.15 3.18
N LYS A 106 27.28 14.71 3.97
CA LYS A 106 27.05 14.26 5.36
C LYS A 106 26.42 15.35 6.21
N LYS A 107 26.87 16.60 6.09
CA LYS A 107 26.32 17.73 6.85
C LYS A 107 24.86 18.01 6.47
N ILE A 108 24.51 17.87 5.18
CA ILE A 108 23.11 17.98 4.72
C ILE A 108 22.27 16.84 5.32
N MET A 109 22.74 15.59 5.16
CA MET A 109 22.05 14.41 5.70
C MET A 109 21.88 14.48 7.23
N GLU A 110 22.84 15.06 7.95
CA GLU A 110 22.77 15.22 9.40
C GLU A 110 21.58 16.08 9.85
N GLY A 111 21.14 17.04 9.02
CA GLY A 111 19.97 17.87 9.29
C GLY A 111 18.64 17.15 9.13
N VAL A 112 18.59 16.03 8.40
CA VAL A 112 17.34 15.30 8.10
C VAL A 112 17.31 13.87 8.66
N ALA A 113 18.47 13.27 8.96
CA ALA A 113 18.56 11.92 9.48
C ALA A 113 17.93 11.83 10.89
N PRO A 114 17.11 10.79 11.17
CA PRO A 114 16.40 10.66 12.43
C PRO A 114 17.30 10.78 13.67
N ALA A 115 16.73 11.35 14.74
CA ALA A 115 17.41 11.39 16.02
C ALA A 115 17.57 9.97 16.60
N CYS A 116 18.74 9.68 17.14
CA CYS A 116 19.02 8.40 17.76
C CYS A 116 19.96 8.59 18.96
N ARG A 117 19.61 7.99 20.11
CA ARG A 117 20.40 8.08 21.34
C ARG A 117 21.73 7.34 21.23
N TRP A 118 21.83 6.36 20.32
CA TRP A 118 23.08 5.69 20.01
C TRP A 118 23.85 6.50 18.95
N GLY A 119 24.56 7.52 19.43
CA GLY A 119 25.28 8.49 18.59
C GLY A 119 26.26 7.83 17.62
N SER A 120 27.03 6.84 18.07
CA SER A 120 27.99 6.11 17.22
C SER A 120 27.32 5.43 16.03
N PHE A 121 26.13 4.84 16.21
CA PHE A 121 25.38 4.21 15.14
C PHE A 121 24.82 5.24 14.15
N ARG A 122 24.23 6.33 14.65
CA ARG A 122 23.76 7.43 13.79
C ARG A 122 24.90 8.00 12.95
N HIS A 123 26.08 8.19 13.55
CA HIS A 123 27.26 8.69 12.85
C HIS A 123 27.77 7.69 11.80
N TRP A 124 27.82 6.39 12.13
CA TRP A 124 28.17 5.35 11.16
C TRP A 124 27.24 5.37 9.94
N ALA A 125 25.92 5.46 10.18
CA ALA A 125 24.91 5.55 9.13
C ALA A 125 25.14 6.78 8.23
N LEU A 126 25.39 7.95 8.84
CA LEU A 126 25.69 9.18 8.12
C LEU A 126 26.95 9.07 7.25
N VAL A 127 28.02 8.42 7.73
CA VAL A 127 29.25 8.19 6.96
C VAL A 127 28.98 7.24 5.79
N ALA A 128 28.31 6.11 6.04
CA ALA A 128 27.98 5.12 5.00
C ALA A 128 27.13 5.74 3.88
N MET A 129 26.02 6.39 4.25
CA MET A 129 25.08 6.96 3.28
C MET A 129 25.65 8.15 2.51
N SER A 130 26.41 9.04 3.16
CA SER A 130 27.05 10.18 2.47
C SER A 130 28.12 9.73 1.50
N CYS A 131 28.93 8.72 1.86
CA CYS A 131 29.90 8.12 0.95
C CYS A 131 29.19 7.50 -0.25
N GLN A 132 28.22 6.61 0.00
CA GLN A 132 27.45 5.95 -1.06
C GLN A 132 26.76 6.96 -1.99
N HIS A 133 26.16 8.03 -1.44
CA HIS A 133 25.44 9.02 -2.23
C HIS A 133 26.34 9.77 -3.21
N THR A 134 27.60 10.04 -2.82
CA THR A 134 28.58 10.81 -3.62
C THR A 134 29.40 9.97 -4.61
N PHE A 135 29.06 8.69 -4.79
CA PHE A 135 29.69 7.86 -5.81
C PHE A 135 29.29 8.33 -7.21
N THR A 136 30.26 8.43 -8.12
CA THR A 136 30.00 8.69 -9.54
C THR A 136 29.22 7.53 -10.18
N ALA A 137 28.69 7.73 -11.38
CA ALA A 137 27.97 6.68 -12.11
C ALA A 137 28.81 5.40 -12.24
N GLU A 138 30.09 5.53 -12.59
CA GLU A 138 31.04 4.41 -12.66
C GLU A 138 31.30 3.77 -11.29
N GLN A 139 31.47 4.58 -10.24
CA GLN A 139 31.72 4.06 -8.88
C GLN A 139 30.52 3.29 -8.32
N LYS A 140 29.30 3.61 -8.73
CA LYS A 140 28.09 2.86 -8.37
C LYS A 140 28.08 1.43 -8.92
N LEU A 141 28.90 1.14 -9.94
CA LEU A 141 29.11 -0.20 -10.51
C LEU A 141 30.19 -1.01 -9.75
N SER A 142 30.83 -0.42 -8.74
CA SER A 142 31.94 -1.06 -8.02
C SER A 142 31.47 -1.99 -6.89
N LEU A 143 32.30 -2.98 -6.54
CA LEU A 143 32.08 -3.86 -5.38
C LEU A 143 31.94 -3.07 -4.06
N SER A 144 32.58 -1.90 -3.97
CA SER A 144 32.47 -1.02 -2.79
C SER A 144 31.07 -0.43 -2.63
N HIS A 145 30.40 -0.11 -3.75
CA HIS A 145 29.02 0.37 -3.71
C HIS A 145 28.08 -0.75 -3.25
N THR A 146 28.20 -1.93 -3.87
CA THR A 146 27.45 -3.15 -3.50
C THR A 146 27.63 -3.50 -2.02
N HIS A 147 28.85 -3.40 -1.49
CA HIS A 147 29.08 -3.63 -0.08
C HIS A 147 28.33 -2.65 0.82
N LEU A 148 28.39 -1.33 0.56
CA LEU A 148 27.68 -0.35 1.40
C LEU A 148 26.16 -0.58 1.36
N VAL A 149 25.64 -0.96 0.20
CA VAL A 149 24.24 -1.36 0.01
C VAL A 149 23.89 -2.58 0.88
N ASN A 150 24.68 -3.65 0.78
CA ASN A 150 24.47 -4.88 1.56
C ASN A 150 24.69 -4.68 3.07
N ALA A 151 25.55 -3.75 3.48
CA ALA A 151 25.72 -3.38 4.88
C ALA A 151 24.45 -2.76 5.47
N VAL A 152 23.78 -1.88 4.72
CA VAL A 152 22.48 -1.31 5.11
C VAL A 152 21.40 -2.40 5.17
N PHE A 153 21.35 -3.30 4.18
CA PHE A 153 20.40 -4.42 4.20
C PHE A 153 20.60 -5.37 5.38
N SER A 154 21.85 -5.64 5.74
CA SER A 154 22.19 -6.45 6.92
C SER A 154 21.65 -5.83 8.21
N CYS A 155 21.67 -4.50 8.34
CA CYS A 155 21.04 -3.82 9.48
C CYS A 155 19.51 -4.01 9.48
N HIS A 156 18.86 -3.92 8.31
CA HIS A 156 17.42 -4.09 8.17
C HIS A 156 16.95 -5.52 8.50
N GLU A 157 17.66 -6.56 8.05
CA GLU A 157 17.34 -7.96 8.37
C GLU A 157 17.28 -8.23 9.88
N LEU A 158 18.05 -7.49 10.69
CA LEU A 158 17.99 -7.60 12.14
C LEU A 158 16.69 -7.05 12.75
N ILE A 159 16.04 -6.08 12.10
CA ILE A 159 14.73 -5.57 12.53
C ILE A 159 13.67 -6.66 12.38
N ALA A 160 13.68 -7.41 11.28
CA ALA A 160 12.78 -8.54 11.06
C ALA A 160 12.97 -9.67 12.10
N SER A 161 14.08 -9.66 12.85
CA SER A 161 14.34 -10.62 13.92
C SER A 161 13.82 -10.19 15.31
N LEU A 162 13.18 -9.01 15.42
CA LEU A 162 12.72 -8.43 16.69
C LEU A 162 11.47 -9.08 17.28
N ASP A 163 10.58 -9.69 16.49
CA ASP A 163 9.37 -10.38 17.00
C ASP A 163 9.69 -11.44 18.08
N ARG A 164 10.87 -12.06 17.99
CA ARG A 164 11.34 -13.06 18.97
C ARG A 164 11.65 -12.48 20.37
N PHE A 165 11.68 -11.16 20.53
CA PHE A 165 11.86 -10.49 21.82
C PHE A 165 10.56 -10.32 22.61
N GLU A 166 9.39 -10.32 21.96
CA GLU A 166 8.09 -10.17 22.66
C GLU A 166 7.84 -11.27 23.69
N ALA A 167 8.30 -12.49 23.41
CA ALA A 167 8.15 -13.64 24.31
C ALA A 167 8.82 -13.46 25.69
N LYS A 168 9.69 -12.46 25.87
CA LYS A 168 10.47 -12.27 27.11
C LYS A 168 10.18 -10.98 27.88
N MET A 169 9.41 -10.04 27.35
CA MET A 169 9.11 -8.79 28.07
C MET A 169 7.77 -8.87 28.81
N PRO A 170 7.72 -8.49 30.10
CA PRO A 170 6.49 -8.55 30.88
C PRO A 170 5.50 -7.47 30.41
N ILE A 171 4.51 -7.89 29.62
CA ILE A 171 3.43 -7.04 29.06
C ILE A 171 2.55 -6.38 30.15
N ARG A 172 2.68 -6.77 31.44
CA ARG A 172 1.73 -6.40 32.51
C ARG A 172 2.24 -5.49 33.63
N ARG A 173 3.51 -5.06 33.66
CA ARG A 173 4.00 -4.08 34.64
C ARG A 173 4.41 -2.78 33.94
N ALA A 174 4.12 -1.63 34.56
CA ALA A 174 4.62 -0.35 34.11
C ALA A 174 6.13 -0.46 33.83
N MET A 175 6.56 -0.14 32.61
CA MET A 175 7.96 -0.21 32.24
C MET A 175 8.77 0.69 33.17
N ASP A 176 9.79 0.12 33.81
CA ASP A 176 10.77 0.91 34.55
C ASP A 176 11.50 1.88 33.61
N GLU A 177 12.14 2.90 34.19
CA GLU A 177 12.81 3.95 33.44
C GLU A 177 13.94 3.42 32.55
N LYS A 178 14.64 2.36 32.98
CA LYS A 178 15.73 1.75 32.23
C LYS A 178 15.21 1.08 30.95
N THR A 179 14.10 0.36 31.07
CA THR A 179 13.43 -0.32 29.95
C THR A 179 12.88 0.70 28.96
N ARG A 180 12.29 1.79 29.46
CA ARG A 180 11.81 2.90 28.63
C ARG A 180 12.93 3.58 27.83
N LYS A 181 14.06 3.87 28.47
CA LYS A 181 15.25 4.44 27.78
C LYS A 181 15.81 3.48 26.72
N THR A 182 15.81 2.18 27.00
CA THR A 182 16.27 1.15 26.06
C THR A 182 15.35 1.04 24.86
N ALA A 183 14.02 1.00 25.08
CA ALA A 183 13.02 0.99 24.03
C ALA A 183 13.10 2.23 23.14
N ALA A 184 13.23 3.43 23.74
CA ALA A 184 13.41 4.68 22.98
C ALA A 184 14.69 4.68 22.14
N THR A 185 15.78 4.10 22.65
CA THR A 185 17.04 3.97 21.90
C THR A 185 16.87 3.00 20.74
N MET A 186 16.20 1.86 20.95
CA MET A 186 15.93 0.89 19.91
C MET A 186 15.02 1.45 18.81
N LEU A 187 13.98 2.21 19.18
CA LEU A 187 13.12 2.90 18.23
C LEU A 187 13.91 3.90 17.36
N GLY A 188 14.80 4.69 17.98
CA GLY A 188 15.69 5.61 17.23
C GLY A 188 16.62 4.88 16.25
N VAL A 189 17.15 3.72 16.63
CA VAL A 189 17.92 2.85 15.73
C VAL A 189 17.08 2.36 14.56
N CYS A 190 15.87 1.84 14.82
CA CYS A 190 14.95 1.42 13.77
C CYS A 190 14.60 2.56 12.80
N ASN A 191 14.38 3.77 13.31
CA ASN A 191 14.12 4.94 12.49
C ASN A 191 15.31 5.28 11.58
N VAL A 192 16.55 5.24 12.09
CA VAL A 192 17.76 5.47 11.28
C VAL A 192 17.93 4.40 10.20
N ILE A 193 17.69 3.12 10.52
CA ILE A 193 17.74 2.04 9.53
C ILE A 193 16.69 2.24 8.45
N ASN A 194 15.45 2.57 8.82
CA ASN A 194 14.38 2.86 7.86
C ASN A 194 14.71 4.07 6.96
N TRP A 195 15.37 5.10 7.49
CA TRP A 195 15.87 6.22 6.69
C TRP A 195 16.96 5.80 5.71
N MET A 196 17.92 4.96 6.12
CA MET A 196 18.90 4.42 5.17
C MET A 196 18.22 3.59 4.07
N MET A 197 17.22 2.79 4.44
CA MET A 197 16.45 1.96 3.51
C MET A 197 15.59 2.78 2.54
N SER A 198 14.97 3.89 2.97
CA SER A 198 14.20 4.76 2.08
C SER A 198 15.08 5.36 0.98
N ILE A 199 16.35 5.67 1.29
CA ILE A 199 17.35 6.10 0.30
C ILE A 199 17.68 4.96 -0.67
N GLN A 200 17.88 3.72 -0.20
CA GLN A 200 18.14 2.58 -1.09
C GLN A 200 16.95 2.32 -2.03
N GLN A 201 15.72 2.36 -1.50
CA GLN A 201 14.47 2.17 -2.24
C GLN A 201 14.31 3.22 -3.34
N TYR A 202 14.49 4.50 -2.98
CA TYR A 202 14.41 5.59 -3.95
C TYR A 202 15.39 5.41 -5.11
N LYS A 203 16.59 4.89 -4.81
CA LYS A 203 17.62 4.62 -5.82
C LYS A 203 17.39 3.36 -6.67
N GLY A 204 16.29 2.63 -6.43
CA GLY A 204 15.97 1.39 -7.13
C GLY A 204 16.93 0.23 -6.81
N LEU A 205 17.72 0.33 -5.73
CA LEU A 205 18.69 -0.70 -5.32
C LEU A 205 18.04 -1.89 -4.58
N LEU A 206 16.72 -2.00 -4.69
CA LEU A 206 15.89 -3.03 -4.11
C LEU A 206 14.95 -3.59 -5.17
N PRO A 207 14.89 -4.91 -5.36
CA PRO A 207 13.78 -5.55 -6.06
C PRO A 207 12.54 -5.50 -5.15
N ILE A 208 11.89 -4.33 -5.05
CA ILE A 208 10.78 -3.97 -4.14
C ILE A 208 10.37 -5.12 -3.19
N PRO A 209 11.11 -5.38 -2.10
CA PRO A 209 10.48 -5.97 -0.95
C PRO A 209 10.00 -4.78 -0.14
N ASN A 210 8.72 -4.81 0.19
CA ASN A 210 8.14 -3.98 1.24
C ASN A 210 9.18 -3.79 2.35
N LEU A 211 9.55 -2.54 2.65
CA LEU A 211 9.96 -2.19 4.01
C LEU A 211 8.88 -2.86 4.87
N GLY A 212 9.27 -3.89 5.62
CA GLY A 212 8.30 -4.78 6.26
C GLY A 212 7.27 -3.94 7.02
N PRO A 213 6.00 -4.36 7.03
CA PRO A 213 4.97 -3.59 7.71
C PRO A 213 5.35 -3.29 9.16
N PRO A 214 4.81 -2.19 9.72
CA PRO A 214 4.97 -1.81 11.13
C PRO A 214 4.50 -2.90 12.12
N ASP A 215 3.77 -3.90 11.66
CA ASP A 215 3.20 -4.99 12.45
C ASP A 215 4.26 -6.01 12.95
N LYS A 216 5.52 -5.90 12.50
CA LYS A 216 6.66 -6.69 13.01
C LYS A 216 7.46 -6.00 14.11
N LEU A 217 7.11 -4.76 14.45
CA LEU A 217 7.75 -4.09 15.57
C LEU A 217 6.89 -4.27 16.81
N PRO A 218 7.48 -4.78 17.91
CA PRO A 218 6.74 -5.02 19.13
C PRO A 218 5.98 -3.80 19.64
N GLY A 219 4.71 -3.98 20.03
CA GLY A 219 3.83 -2.89 20.43
C GLY A 219 4.38 -2.05 21.60
N PHE A 220 5.17 -2.64 22.49
CA PHE A 220 5.79 -1.94 23.62
C PHE A 220 6.88 -0.92 23.20
N LEU A 221 7.49 -1.09 22.03
CA LEU A 221 8.50 -0.15 21.52
C LEU A 221 7.87 1.12 20.97
N ILE A 222 6.73 0.94 20.31
CA ILE A 222 6.06 1.96 19.52
C ILE A 222 5.04 2.70 20.37
N GLY A 223 4.29 1.94 21.17
CA GLY A 223 3.13 2.39 21.93
C GLY A 223 3.39 3.69 22.72
N PRO A 224 4.48 3.81 23.49
CA PRO A 224 4.75 5.05 24.24
C PRO A 224 4.95 6.28 23.36
N ALA A 225 5.69 6.15 22.24
CA ALA A 225 5.95 7.25 21.33
C ALA A 225 4.67 7.67 20.58
N VAL A 226 3.90 6.68 20.10
CA VAL A 226 2.60 6.92 19.45
C VAL A 226 1.59 7.54 20.41
N HIS A 227 1.49 7.03 21.62
CA HIS A 227 0.60 7.58 22.65
C HIS A 227 0.93 9.05 22.96
N THR A 228 2.22 9.38 23.08
CA THR A 228 2.67 10.76 23.28
C THR A 228 2.30 11.64 22.10
N ALA A 229 2.57 11.17 20.87
CA ALA A 229 2.24 11.89 19.64
C ALA A 229 0.74 12.18 19.52
N LEU A 230 -0.12 11.19 19.82
CA LEU A 230 -1.59 11.33 19.78
C LEU A 230 -2.11 12.38 20.76
N ARG A 231 -1.60 12.38 22.00
CA ARG A 231 -2.00 13.37 23.02
C ARG A 231 -1.66 14.79 22.60
N GLU A 232 -0.56 14.98 21.90
CA GLU A 232 -0.20 16.31 21.39
C GLU A 232 -1.07 16.73 20.22
N LEU A 233 -1.31 15.82 19.27
CA LEU A 233 -2.15 16.06 18.09
C LEU A 233 -3.57 16.49 18.45
N ASP A 234 -4.12 15.97 19.56
CA ASP A 234 -5.43 16.38 20.09
C ASP A 234 -5.52 17.90 20.37
N SER A 235 -4.39 18.56 20.63
CA SER A 235 -4.32 20.00 20.89
C SER A 235 -3.89 20.84 19.67
N MET A 236 -3.56 20.22 18.53
CA MET A 236 -2.98 20.91 17.38
C MET A 236 -3.98 21.49 16.39
N GLY A 237 -5.30 21.27 16.53
CA GLY A 237 -6.28 21.82 15.59
C GLY A 237 -6.08 21.32 14.15
N VAL A 238 -5.80 20.02 14.00
CA VAL A 238 -5.71 19.35 12.69
C VAL A 238 -6.87 18.37 12.60
N CYS A 239 -7.54 18.32 11.44
CA CYS A 239 -8.63 17.37 11.24
C CYS A 239 -8.17 15.92 11.46
N ARG A 240 -8.73 15.27 12.49
CA ARG A 240 -8.40 13.88 12.86
C ARG A 240 -8.55 12.92 11.68
N ASN A 241 -9.65 12.99 10.94
CA ASN A 241 -9.88 12.11 9.80
C ASN A 241 -8.81 12.27 8.71
N ARG A 242 -8.45 13.51 8.33
CA ARG A 242 -7.44 13.74 7.28
C ARG A 242 -6.05 13.24 7.71
N LEU A 243 -5.69 13.46 8.97
CA LEU A 243 -4.45 12.95 9.53
C LEU A 243 -4.40 11.43 9.51
N TRP A 244 -5.48 10.76 9.98
CA TRP A 244 -5.54 9.30 9.99
C TRP A 244 -5.57 8.71 8.59
N ASN A 245 -6.22 9.35 7.63
CA ASN A 245 -6.18 8.95 6.23
C ASN A 245 -4.75 9.02 5.67
N MET A 246 -3.97 10.08 5.98
CA MET A 246 -2.55 10.18 5.61
C MET A 246 -1.71 9.08 6.27
N VAL A 247 -1.94 8.81 7.56
CA VAL A 247 -1.25 7.76 8.31
C VAL A 247 -1.60 6.38 7.74
N GLU A 248 -2.85 6.14 7.35
CA GLU A 248 -3.27 4.86 6.78
C GLU A 248 -2.59 4.58 5.43
N VAL A 249 -2.37 5.59 4.60
CA VAL A 249 -1.63 5.41 3.33
C VAL A 249 -0.11 5.48 3.50
N SER A 250 0.40 5.90 4.66
CA SER A 250 1.83 5.90 4.94
C SER A 250 2.40 4.48 4.97
N GLY A 251 3.68 4.34 4.60
CA GLY A 251 4.34 3.03 4.55
C GLY A 251 4.50 2.39 5.93
N ARG A 252 4.68 3.19 6.99
CA ARG A 252 4.92 2.70 8.35
C ARG A 252 3.71 2.90 9.28
N LYS A 253 2.55 3.27 8.75
CA LYS A 253 1.28 3.45 9.47
C LYS A 253 1.48 4.31 10.73
N GLN A 254 1.01 3.85 11.89
CA GLN A 254 1.09 4.56 13.17
C GLN A 254 2.52 4.94 13.59
N MET A 255 3.56 4.31 13.04
CA MET A 255 4.96 4.63 13.34
C MET A 255 5.38 6.03 12.91
N ASP A 256 4.72 6.58 11.90
CA ASP A 256 5.07 7.89 11.35
C ASP A 256 4.42 9.03 12.15
N LEU A 257 3.49 8.73 13.08
CA LEU A 257 2.82 9.72 13.91
C LEU A 257 3.79 10.63 14.68
N PRO A 258 4.83 10.14 15.37
CA PRO A 258 5.75 11.03 16.10
C PRO A 258 6.47 12.03 15.19
N ASP A 259 6.90 11.61 14.00
CA ASP A 259 7.58 12.48 13.05
C ASP A 259 6.60 13.50 12.44
N ILE A 260 5.38 13.07 12.09
CA ILE A 260 4.30 13.97 11.63
C ILE A 260 3.97 15.01 12.71
N THR A 261 3.76 14.57 13.95
CA THR A 261 3.48 15.47 15.09
C THR A 261 4.61 16.47 15.27
N MET A 262 5.88 16.03 15.26
CA MET A 262 7.03 16.91 15.38
C MET A 262 7.06 17.98 14.27
N SER A 263 6.83 17.57 13.02
CA SER A 263 6.81 18.49 11.88
C SER A 263 5.65 19.47 11.93
N LEU A 264 4.50 19.06 12.46
CA LEU A 264 3.35 19.96 12.64
C LEU A 264 3.57 20.95 13.80
N ARG A 265 4.41 20.65 14.80
CA ARG A 265 4.68 21.55 15.96
C ARG A 265 5.16 22.95 15.58
N SER A 266 5.92 23.10 14.50
CA SER A 266 6.41 24.40 14.03
C SER A 266 5.52 25.06 12.98
N ARG A 267 4.49 24.37 12.48
CA ARG A 267 3.70 24.78 11.32
C ARG A 267 2.27 25.13 11.72
N THR A 268 2.10 26.30 12.33
CA THR A 268 0.80 26.76 12.83
C THR A 268 -0.18 27.14 11.72
N SER A 269 0.30 27.56 10.54
CA SER A 269 -0.55 27.92 9.40
C SER A 269 -1.39 26.76 8.85
N ILE A 270 -0.91 25.52 8.99
CA ILE A 270 -1.61 24.31 8.53
C ILE A 270 -2.74 23.91 9.50
N ARG A 271 -2.70 24.42 10.74
CA ARG A 271 -3.66 24.10 11.80
C ARG A 271 -4.90 24.95 11.64
N HIS A 272 -6.05 24.31 11.48
CA HIS A 272 -7.34 24.95 11.32
C HIS A 272 -8.29 24.39 12.39
N ILE A 273 -8.51 25.19 13.43
CA ILE A 273 -9.36 24.83 14.57
C ILE A 273 -10.83 24.83 14.13
N ASP A 274 -11.23 25.85 13.38
CA ASP A 274 -12.63 26.14 13.10
C ASP A 274 -13.30 25.01 12.29
N GLY A 275 -14.32 24.38 12.88
CA GLY A 275 -15.20 23.42 12.22
C GLY A 275 -14.70 21.98 12.18
N HIS A 276 -13.58 21.68 12.86
CA HIS A 276 -13.02 20.32 12.92
C HIS A 276 -13.02 19.68 14.31
N GLU A 277 -13.58 20.35 15.32
CA GLU A 277 -13.63 19.88 16.71
C GLU A 277 -14.46 18.58 16.86
N LEU A 278 -15.46 18.41 16.01
CA LEU A 278 -16.35 17.24 15.96
C LEU A 278 -15.93 16.17 14.94
N CYS A 279 -14.77 16.32 14.31
CA CYS A 279 -14.23 15.30 13.42
C CYS A 279 -13.68 14.11 14.24
N THR A 280 -13.99 12.89 13.81
CA THR A 280 -13.42 11.65 14.37
C THR A 280 -12.31 11.14 13.46
N GLN A 281 -11.66 10.02 13.82
CA GLN A 281 -10.71 9.34 12.93
C GLN A 281 -11.40 8.84 11.66
N SER A 282 -12.67 8.44 11.74
CA SER A 282 -13.44 7.85 10.64
C SER A 282 -14.28 8.84 9.84
N LYS A 283 -14.51 10.06 10.34
CA LYS A 283 -15.41 11.02 9.70
C LYS A 283 -14.97 12.47 9.84
N CYS A 284 -14.84 13.15 8.70
CA CYS A 284 -14.71 14.61 8.61
C CYS A 284 -16.08 15.25 8.33
N GLN A 285 -16.54 16.16 9.19
CA GLN A 285 -17.86 16.79 9.02
C GLN A 285 -17.92 17.67 7.76
N GLY A 286 -16.85 18.41 7.47
CA GLY A 286 -16.77 19.27 6.28
C GLY A 286 -16.67 18.50 4.96
N ALA A 287 -16.11 17.29 4.96
CA ALA A 287 -15.91 16.50 3.74
C ALA A 287 -17.21 15.91 3.19
N HIS A 288 -18.21 15.67 4.05
CA HIS A 288 -19.50 15.07 3.69
C HIS A 288 -20.63 16.10 3.50
N MET A 289 -20.32 17.40 3.48
CA MET A 289 -21.34 18.41 3.18
C MET A 289 -21.83 18.27 1.72
N ASP A 290 -23.15 18.41 1.52
CA ASP A 290 -23.73 18.50 0.19
C ASP A 290 -23.27 19.79 -0.49
N SER A 291 -22.23 19.66 -1.31
CA SER A 291 -21.62 20.77 -2.03
C SER A 291 -22.47 21.29 -3.19
N THR A 292 -23.56 20.61 -3.55
CA THR A 292 -24.43 21.06 -4.66
C THR A 292 -25.25 22.30 -4.29
N ARG A 293 -25.45 22.55 -2.99
CA ARG A 293 -26.25 23.66 -2.47
C ARG A 293 -25.43 24.85 -1.98
N VAL A 294 -24.10 24.75 -2.02
CA VAL A 294 -23.20 25.82 -1.57
C VAL A 294 -23.31 27.02 -2.52
N ARG A 295 -23.42 28.22 -1.96
CA ARG A 295 -23.44 29.46 -2.75
C ARG A 295 -22.12 29.59 -3.51
N GLN A 296 -22.19 30.00 -4.77
CA GLN A 296 -20.99 30.21 -5.57
C GLN A 296 -20.04 31.23 -4.95
N LEU A 297 -18.75 30.92 -5.01
CA LEU A 297 -17.65 31.80 -4.62
C LEU A 297 -17.56 32.97 -5.59
N HIS A 298 -17.42 34.17 -5.03
CA HIS A 298 -17.13 35.38 -5.78
C HIS A 298 -15.74 35.89 -5.42
N LYS A 299 -14.93 36.21 -6.43
CA LYS A 299 -13.62 36.86 -6.24
C LYS A 299 -13.72 38.38 -6.11
N ASN A 300 -14.83 38.97 -6.57
CA ASN A 300 -15.13 40.40 -6.51
C ASN A 300 -16.53 40.66 -5.90
N SER A 301 -16.78 41.87 -5.41
CA SER A 301 -18.00 42.26 -4.69
C SER A 301 -19.27 42.39 -5.56
N GLU A 302 -19.16 42.31 -6.88
CA GLU A 302 -20.28 42.50 -7.81
C GLU A 302 -20.95 41.17 -8.23
N GLY A 303 -22.28 41.20 -8.32
CA GLY A 303 -23.16 40.04 -8.44
C GLY A 303 -23.48 39.57 -9.87
N ASP A 304 -23.99 38.33 -9.89
CA ASP A 304 -24.75 37.59 -10.91
C ASP A 304 -24.39 37.63 -12.41
N GLY A 305 -23.58 36.63 -12.82
CA GLY A 305 -23.99 35.49 -13.68
C GLY A 305 -24.25 35.74 -15.17
N GLU A 306 -23.47 35.06 -16.02
CA GLU A 306 -23.74 34.94 -17.45
C GLU A 306 -24.15 33.51 -17.85
N ASN A 307 -25.05 33.41 -18.84
CA ASN A 307 -25.41 32.13 -19.44
C ASN A 307 -24.30 31.67 -20.39
N VAL A 308 -23.73 30.50 -20.13
CA VAL A 308 -22.94 29.78 -21.13
C VAL A 308 -23.60 28.43 -21.33
N ASN A 309 -24.14 28.19 -22.53
CA ASN A 309 -24.72 26.88 -22.87
C ASN A 309 -23.58 25.87 -23.01
N GLY A 310 -23.66 24.75 -22.29
CA GLY A 310 -22.67 23.67 -22.37
C GLY A 310 -22.47 23.18 -23.80
N GLY A 311 -21.21 22.97 -24.20
CA GLY A 311 -20.85 22.49 -25.53
C GLY A 311 -21.17 21.00 -25.76
N GLU A 312 -21.17 20.60 -27.03
CA GLU A 312 -21.41 19.21 -27.46
C GLU A 312 -20.30 18.24 -26.99
N ALA A 313 -20.69 16.97 -26.82
CA ALA A 313 -20.01 15.93 -26.05
C ALA A 313 -18.62 15.47 -26.56
N GLU A 314 -18.09 16.04 -27.65
CA GLU A 314 -16.82 15.60 -28.24
C GLU A 314 -15.60 16.35 -27.72
N ARG A 315 -15.68 17.65 -27.39
CA ARG A 315 -14.56 18.47 -26.87
C ARG A 315 -15.10 19.63 -26.03
N THR A 316 -14.79 19.67 -24.73
CA THR A 316 -15.55 20.51 -23.78
C THR A 316 -14.80 21.69 -23.17
N ALA A 317 -13.52 21.90 -23.50
CA ALA A 317 -12.77 23.05 -23.00
C ALA A 317 -13.13 24.34 -23.79
N TRP A 318 -13.09 25.48 -23.09
CA TRP A 318 -13.52 26.77 -23.62
C TRP A 318 -12.32 27.67 -23.88
N LEU A 319 -12.36 28.47 -24.95
CA LEU A 319 -11.36 29.51 -25.17
C LEU A 319 -11.41 30.53 -24.03
N ARG A 320 -10.24 31.02 -23.64
CA ARG A 320 -10.11 32.02 -22.58
C ARG A 320 -10.75 33.35 -22.96
N ALA A 321 -10.57 33.76 -24.21
CA ALA A 321 -10.99 35.08 -24.71
C ALA A 321 -12.38 35.07 -25.37
N GLU A 322 -12.86 33.89 -25.80
CA GLU A 322 -14.10 33.73 -26.54
C GLU A 322 -14.95 32.64 -25.91
N ARG A 323 -16.26 32.83 -25.85
CA ARG A 323 -17.20 31.82 -25.34
C ARG A 323 -17.49 30.76 -26.40
N ARG A 324 -16.43 30.10 -26.88
CA ARG A 324 -16.48 29.05 -27.89
C ARG A 324 -15.57 27.91 -27.45
N LEU A 325 -15.87 26.73 -27.96
CA LEU A 325 -15.04 25.56 -27.73
C LEU A 325 -13.66 25.75 -28.38
N ILE A 326 -12.64 25.27 -27.69
CA ILE A 326 -11.25 25.31 -28.15
C ILE A 326 -11.05 24.48 -29.43
N PRO A 327 -10.44 25.03 -30.50
CA PRO A 327 -10.08 24.27 -31.69
C PRO A 327 -9.06 23.15 -31.39
N PRO A 328 -9.03 22.04 -32.16
CA PRO A 328 -8.00 21.01 -32.00
C PRO A 328 -6.58 21.59 -32.13
N GLY A 329 -5.66 21.08 -31.31
CA GLY A 329 -4.24 21.47 -31.29
C GLY A 329 -3.93 22.70 -30.41
N LYS A 330 -4.93 23.34 -29.82
CA LYS A 330 -4.75 24.43 -28.86
C LYS A 330 -4.58 23.91 -27.43
N SER A 331 -3.89 24.68 -26.59
CA SER A 331 -3.57 24.29 -25.22
C SER A 331 -4.63 24.77 -24.22
N TYR A 332 -4.90 23.99 -23.19
CA TYR A 332 -5.81 24.39 -22.12
C TYR A 332 -5.29 23.99 -20.74
N ILE A 333 -5.76 24.69 -19.71
CA ILE A 333 -5.63 24.25 -18.32
C ILE A 333 -6.88 23.46 -17.90
N ALA A 334 -6.72 22.45 -17.06
CA ALA A 334 -7.84 21.80 -16.37
C ALA A 334 -7.90 22.27 -14.92
N ILE A 335 -9.07 22.74 -14.48
CA ILE A 335 -9.28 23.22 -13.12
C ILE A 335 -9.70 22.05 -12.23
N SER A 336 -8.81 21.69 -11.30
CA SER A 336 -9.07 20.69 -10.27
C SER A 336 -9.41 21.41 -8.96
N HIS A 337 -10.68 21.39 -8.58
CA HIS A 337 -11.23 22.29 -7.55
C HIS A 337 -12.12 21.57 -6.52
N VAL A 338 -12.55 22.32 -5.52
CA VAL A 338 -13.34 21.82 -4.39
C VAL A 338 -14.74 22.42 -4.42
N TRP A 339 -15.76 21.63 -4.80
CA TRP A 339 -17.13 22.16 -4.92
C TRP A 339 -17.68 22.79 -3.64
N SER A 340 -17.31 22.27 -2.47
CA SER A 340 -17.74 22.82 -1.17
C SER A 340 -17.18 24.22 -0.88
N ASP A 341 -16.20 24.67 -1.66
CA ASP A 341 -15.64 26.02 -1.57
C ASP A 341 -16.46 27.03 -2.39
N GLY A 342 -17.57 26.60 -2.99
CA GLY A 342 -18.41 27.43 -3.84
C GLY A 342 -17.93 27.51 -5.29
N THR A 343 -16.99 26.66 -5.71
CA THR A 343 -16.52 26.63 -7.11
C THR A 343 -17.36 25.73 -8.02
N GLY A 344 -18.42 25.09 -7.51
CA GLY A 344 -19.39 24.35 -8.33
C GLY A 344 -20.49 25.23 -8.94
N VAL A 345 -21.51 24.62 -9.54
CA VAL A 345 -22.70 25.35 -10.08
C VAL A 345 -23.57 25.99 -8.98
N GLY A 346 -23.49 25.48 -7.74
CA GLY A 346 -24.31 25.91 -6.61
C GLY A 346 -25.82 25.71 -6.83
N GLY A 347 -26.65 26.36 -6.02
CA GLY A 347 -28.12 26.31 -6.14
C GLY A 347 -28.73 27.00 -7.38
N LYS A 348 -27.92 27.32 -8.40
CA LYS A 348 -28.36 27.94 -9.66
C LYS A 348 -28.78 26.86 -10.67
N VAL A 349 -29.33 27.31 -11.81
CA VAL A 349 -29.61 26.43 -12.95
C VAL A 349 -28.32 25.71 -13.35
N PRO A 350 -28.33 24.37 -13.48
CA PRO A 350 -27.18 23.59 -13.93
C PRO A 350 -26.56 24.19 -15.21
N GLY A 351 -25.23 24.27 -15.25
CA GLY A 351 -24.48 24.90 -16.35
C GLY A 351 -24.31 26.43 -16.23
N ARG A 352 -24.74 27.06 -15.12
CA ARG A 352 -24.48 28.47 -14.86
C ARG A 352 -23.33 28.67 -13.87
N VAL A 353 -22.40 29.54 -14.25
CA VAL A 353 -21.27 29.96 -13.43
C VAL A 353 -21.20 31.48 -13.37
N ASN A 354 -20.61 32.02 -12.30
CA ASN A 354 -20.43 33.47 -12.18
C ASN A 354 -19.22 33.94 -13.01
N SER A 355 -19.32 35.13 -13.60
CA SER A 355 -18.28 35.71 -14.46
C SER A 355 -16.99 35.97 -13.68
N CYS A 356 -17.06 36.46 -12.43
CA CYS A 356 -15.84 36.81 -11.69
C CYS A 356 -14.93 35.60 -11.40
N LEU A 357 -15.49 34.40 -11.19
CA LEU A 357 -14.73 33.16 -11.02
C LEU A 357 -14.21 32.63 -12.36
N LEU A 358 -15.00 32.78 -13.43
CA LEU A 358 -14.56 32.45 -14.78
C LEU A 358 -13.37 33.33 -15.22
N ASP A 359 -13.47 34.64 -15.00
CA ASP A 359 -12.42 35.62 -15.29
C ASP A 359 -11.15 35.34 -14.48
N TYR A 360 -11.32 34.93 -13.23
CA TYR A 360 -10.20 34.51 -12.37
C TYR A 360 -9.44 33.31 -12.96
N PHE A 361 -10.14 32.23 -13.34
CA PHE A 361 -9.50 31.08 -13.99
C PHE A 361 -8.95 31.44 -15.38
N ALA A 362 -9.59 32.34 -16.10
CA ALA A 362 -9.10 32.86 -17.38
C ALA A 362 -7.80 33.65 -17.21
N ALA A 363 -7.68 34.48 -16.18
CA ALA A 363 -6.44 35.17 -15.86
C ALA A 363 -5.31 34.19 -15.57
N ILE A 364 -5.58 33.12 -14.80
CA ILE A 364 -4.61 32.06 -14.52
C ILE A 364 -4.17 31.34 -15.82
N ALA A 365 -5.12 30.98 -16.70
CA ALA A 365 -4.80 30.37 -17.98
C ALA A 365 -3.92 31.29 -18.84
N GLY A 366 -4.19 32.59 -18.84
CA GLY A 366 -3.36 33.60 -19.52
C GLY A 366 -1.95 33.66 -18.94
N HIS A 367 -1.80 33.65 -17.61
CA HIS A 367 -0.50 33.64 -16.93
C HIS A 367 0.32 32.38 -17.26
N LEU A 368 -0.34 31.23 -17.35
CA LEU A 368 0.27 29.95 -17.73
C LEU A 368 0.40 29.76 -19.26
N GLN A 369 0.09 30.80 -20.05
CA GLN A 369 0.17 30.77 -21.52
C GLN A 369 -0.61 29.61 -22.14
N CYS A 370 -1.88 29.47 -21.73
CA CYS A 370 -2.84 28.53 -22.29
C CYS A 370 -3.96 29.27 -23.03
N ASP A 371 -4.46 28.66 -24.11
CA ASP A 371 -5.52 29.23 -24.95
C ASP A 371 -6.92 29.05 -24.33
N GLY A 372 -7.12 28.02 -23.51
CA GLY A 372 -8.43 27.66 -22.96
C GLY A 372 -8.43 27.11 -21.54
N ILE A 373 -9.63 26.83 -21.06
CA ILE A 373 -9.93 26.35 -19.70
C ILE A 373 -10.92 25.20 -19.81
N TRP A 374 -10.63 24.13 -19.07
CA TRP A 374 -11.58 23.09 -18.75
C TRP A 374 -11.97 23.18 -17.28
N TRP A 375 -13.26 23.31 -17.02
CA TRP A 375 -13.85 23.42 -15.68
C TRP A 375 -15.14 22.61 -15.64
N ASP A 376 -15.16 21.54 -14.85
CA ASP A 376 -16.25 20.56 -14.80
C ASP A 376 -17.65 21.18 -14.65
N ALA A 377 -17.81 22.21 -13.82
CA ALA A 377 -19.06 22.94 -13.58
C ALA A 377 -19.63 23.61 -14.83
N LEU A 378 -18.75 23.95 -15.79
CA LEU A 378 -19.08 24.55 -17.07
C LEU A 378 -19.10 23.52 -18.22
N CYS A 379 -18.23 22.52 -18.15
CA CYS A 379 -17.88 21.64 -19.28
C CYS A 379 -18.64 20.31 -19.27
N ILE A 380 -19.23 19.91 -18.13
CA ILE A 380 -20.03 18.67 -18.03
C ILE A 380 -21.50 19.00 -18.25
N PRO A 381 -22.16 18.38 -19.25
CA PRO A 381 -23.57 18.63 -19.55
C PRO A 381 -24.49 18.04 -18.48
N VAL A 382 -25.74 18.52 -18.51
CA VAL A 382 -26.79 18.16 -17.53
C VAL A 382 -27.55 16.90 -17.96
N GLU A 383 -27.72 16.70 -19.26
CA GLU A 383 -28.42 15.54 -19.83
C GLU A 383 -27.67 14.25 -19.49
N ALA A 384 -28.39 13.22 -19.03
CA ALA A 384 -27.79 12.06 -18.39
C ALA A 384 -26.84 11.25 -19.28
N LYS A 385 -27.17 11.04 -20.56
CA LYS A 385 -26.31 10.29 -21.49
C LYS A 385 -25.06 11.09 -21.86
N ALA A 386 -25.22 12.36 -22.19
CA ALA A 386 -24.12 13.28 -22.47
C ALA A 386 -23.21 13.45 -21.24
N ARG A 387 -23.79 13.48 -20.03
CA ARG A 387 -23.04 13.50 -18.77
C ARG A 387 -22.23 12.22 -18.60
N SER A 388 -22.83 11.05 -18.84
CA SER A 388 -22.13 9.77 -18.81
C SER A 388 -20.93 9.76 -19.77
N ILE A 389 -21.13 10.24 -21.00
CA ILE A 389 -20.07 10.37 -22.03
C ILE A 389 -18.98 11.37 -21.60
N ALA A 390 -19.36 12.50 -21.00
CA ALA A 390 -18.38 13.48 -20.53
C ALA A 390 -17.57 12.95 -19.34
N LEU A 391 -18.22 12.27 -18.39
CA LEU A 391 -17.58 11.64 -17.24
C LEU A 391 -16.65 10.50 -17.66
N SER A 392 -17.04 9.68 -18.65
CA SER A 392 -16.20 8.60 -19.15
C SER A 392 -14.90 9.12 -19.79
N LYS A 393 -14.86 10.39 -20.20
CA LYS A 393 -13.69 11.07 -20.77
C LYS A 393 -12.85 11.86 -19.76
N MET A 394 -13.25 11.95 -18.48
CA MET A 394 -12.53 12.73 -17.45
C MET A 394 -11.04 12.43 -17.40
N HIS A 395 -10.66 11.14 -17.39
CA HIS A 395 -9.27 10.74 -17.33
C HIS A 395 -8.44 11.25 -18.53
N THR A 396 -9.04 11.26 -19.72
CA THR A 396 -8.42 11.73 -20.96
C THR A 396 -8.29 13.26 -20.97
N ILE A 397 -9.28 13.97 -20.42
CA ILE A 397 -9.26 15.43 -20.32
C ILE A 397 -8.10 15.92 -19.45
N TYR A 398 -7.90 15.32 -18.27
CA TYR A 398 -6.79 15.69 -17.39
C TYR A 398 -5.43 15.23 -17.94
N ARG A 399 -5.39 14.09 -18.65
CA ARG A 399 -4.18 13.59 -19.32
C ARG A 399 -3.67 14.51 -20.43
N HIS A 400 -4.58 15.15 -21.17
CA HIS A 400 -4.22 16.04 -22.28
C HIS A 400 -4.19 17.53 -21.92
N ALA A 401 -4.55 17.91 -20.69
CA ALA A 401 -4.38 19.26 -20.22
C ALA A 401 -2.89 19.63 -20.20
N LYS A 402 -2.55 20.85 -20.64
CA LYS A 402 -1.16 21.34 -20.55
C LYS A 402 -0.74 21.49 -19.09
N PHE A 403 -1.64 21.98 -18.26
CA PHE A 403 -1.50 22.04 -16.81
C PHE A 403 -2.82 21.72 -16.12
N THR A 404 -2.75 21.03 -15.00
CA THR A 404 -3.85 20.92 -14.06
C THR A 404 -3.61 21.90 -12.91
N VAL A 405 -4.58 22.77 -12.66
CA VAL A 405 -4.49 23.81 -11.64
C VAL A 405 -5.33 23.40 -10.43
N VAL A 406 -4.67 23.16 -9.30
CA VAL A 406 -5.30 22.85 -8.02
C VAL A 406 -5.79 24.13 -7.36
N HIS A 407 -7.11 24.22 -7.16
CA HIS A 407 -7.76 25.32 -6.45
C HIS A 407 -8.55 24.80 -5.24
N ASP A 408 -8.05 25.13 -4.05
CA ASP A 408 -8.61 24.78 -2.75
C ASP A 408 -8.51 26.03 -1.87
N LEU A 409 -9.59 26.44 -1.20
CA LEU A 409 -9.58 27.68 -0.39
C LEU A 409 -8.68 27.59 0.82
N PHE A 410 -8.48 26.40 1.39
CA PHE A 410 -7.50 26.23 2.45
C PHE A 410 -6.09 26.50 1.91
N LEU A 411 -5.71 25.92 0.76
CA LEU A 411 -4.40 26.19 0.14
C LEU A 411 -4.25 27.63 -0.35
N ALA A 412 -5.28 28.18 -1.00
CA ALA A 412 -5.30 29.55 -1.51
C ALA A 412 -5.28 30.61 -0.39
N GLY A 413 -5.61 30.23 0.85
CA GLY A 413 -5.47 31.07 2.04
C GLY A 413 -4.08 31.01 2.69
N LEU A 414 -3.23 30.04 2.31
CA LEU A 414 -1.90 29.85 2.88
C LEU A 414 -0.84 30.62 2.12
N GLU A 415 -0.01 31.36 2.86
CA GLU A 415 1.20 31.97 2.31
C GLU A 415 2.26 30.90 2.07
N TRP A 416 2.92 30.98 0.92
CA TRP A 416 4.06 30.13 0.63
C TRP A 416 5.19 30.41 1.62
N SER A 417 5.68 29.36 2.30
CA SER A 417 6.77 29.44 3.28
C SER A 417 7.92 28.56 2.86
N ASP A 418 7.71 27.25 2.88
CA ASP A 418 8.68 26.25 2.48
C ASP A 418 8.01 25.04 1.81
N PRO A 419 8.76 24.26 1.00
CA PRO A 419 8.24 23.07 0.31
C PRO A 419 7.59 22.02 1.22
N GLU A 420 8.13 21.80 2.42
CA GLU A 420 7.59 20.80 3.34
C GLU A 420 6.24 21.25 3.90
N SER A 421 6.12 22.52 4.31
CA SER A 421 4.86 23.11 4.75
C SER A 421 3.79 23.06 3.65
N ALA A 422 4.15 23.40 2.42
CA ALA A 422 3.25 23.31 1.27
C ALA A 422 2.82 21.88 0.96
N CYS A 423 3.76 20.92 0.99
CA CYS A 423 3.46 19.51 0.75
C CYS A 423 2.56 18.92 1.84
N LEU A 424 2.79 19.28 3.11
CA LEU A 424 1.96 18.86 4.24
C LEU A 424 0.56 19.48 4.18
N ALA A 425 0.47 20.76 3.85
CA ALA A 425 -0.81 21.42 3.64
C ALA A 425 -1.61 20.75 2.51
N LEU A 426 -0.94 20.41 1.40
CA LEU A 426 -1.58 19.75 0.26
C LEU A 426 -2.19 18.40 0.67
N VAL A 427 -1.45 17.52 1.36
CA VAL A 427 -1.98 16.19 1.76
C VAL A 427 -3.05 16.27 2.85
N LEU A 428 -3.10 17.35 3.62
CA LEU A 428 -4.11 17.60 4.65
C LEU A 428 -5.27 18.51 4.18
N SER A 429 -5.27 18.88 2.89
CA SER A 429 -6.27 19.79 2.31
C SER A 429 -7.62 19.08 2.07
N PRO A 430 -8.75 19.82 2.04
CA PRO A 430 -10.02 19.31 1.53
C PRO A 430 -9.87 18.67 0.15
N TRP A 431 -9.12 19.30 -0.75
CA TRP A 431 -8.87 18.81 -2.10
C TRP A 431 -8.32 17.39 -2.11
N PHE A 432 -7.20 17.13 -1.43
CA PHE A 432 -6.54 15.82 -1.49
C PHE A 432 -7.37 14.66 -0.94
N THR A 433 -8.36 14.98 -0.12
CA THR A 433 -9.27 14.02 0.53
C THR A 433 -10.48 13.66 -0.30
N ARG A 434 -10.65 14.21 -1.52
CA ARG A 434 -11.80 13.94 -2.38
C ARG A 434 -11.51 12.90 -3.46
N GLY A 435 -12.48 12.01 -3.70
CA GLY A 435 -12.34 10.92 -4.68
C GLY A 435 -12.00 11.42 -6.10
N TRP A 436 -12.79 12.35 -6.65
CA TRP A 436 -12.58 12.86 -8.00
C TRP A 436 -11.19 13.49 -8.19
N THR A 437 -10.74 14.31 -7.24
CA THR A 437 -9.40 14.94 -7.30
C THR A 437 -8.24 13.94 -7.37
N ALA A 438 -8.44 12.71 -6.89
CA ALA A 438 -7.45 11.65 -7.03
C ALA A 438 -7.26 11.24 -8.49
N LEU A 439 -8.36 11.10 -9.25
CA LEU A 439 -8.32 10.86 -10.69
C LEU A 439 -7.67 12.04 -11.42
N GLU A 440 -8.05 13.25 -11.05
CA GLU A 440 -7.54 14.49 -11.66
C GLU A 440 -6.03 14.56 -11.52
N LEU A 441 -5.51 14.35 -10.31
CA LEU A 441 -4.07 14.30 -10.04
C LEU A 441 -3.38 13.11 -10.73
N ALA A 442 -3.95 11.91 -10.65
CA ALA A 442 -3.37 10.70 -11.21
C ALA A 442 -3.16 10.80 -12.73
N MET A 443 -4.09 11.45 -13.43
CA MET A 443 -4.07 11.55 -14.89
C MET A 443 -3.25 12.74 -15.39
N SER A 444 -2.98 13.73 -14.54
CA SER A 444 -2.30 14.96 -14.94
C SER A 444 -0.82 14.75 -15.22
N ALA A 445 -0.32 15.35 -16.31
CA ALA A 445 1.10 15.36 -16.63
C ALA A 445 1.85 16.41 -15.79
N ASP A 446 1.34 17.64 -15.75
CA ASP A 446 1.94 18.77 -15.02
C ASP A 446 0.87 19.44 -14.14
N VAL A 447 1.19 19.67 -12.87
CA VAL A 447 0.27 20.15 -11.83
C VAL A 447 0.81 21.41 -11.20
N LYS A 448 -0.02 22.45 -11.17
CA LYS A 448 0.23 23.73 -10.52
C LYS A 448 -0.70 23.89 -9.32
N VAL A 449 -0.17 24.31 -8.18
CA VAL A 449 -0.93 24.50 -6.93
C VAL A 449 -1.04 25.97 -6.59
N ILE A 450 -2.26 26.43 -6.31
CA ILE A 450 -2.54 27.80 -5.91
C ILE A 450 -2.31 27.99 -4.40
N PHE A 451 -1.51 28.99 -4.08
CA PHE A 451 -1.30 29.55 -2.74
C PHE A 451 -1.73 31.02 -2.71
N LYS A 452 -1.79 31.59 -1.50
CA LYS A 452 -2.10 32.99 -1.29
C LYS A 452 -1.04 33.88 -1.93
N GLY A 453 -1.45 34.66 -2.92
CA GLY A 453 -0.61 35.66 -3.56
C GLY A 453 -0.70 37.03 -2.88
N SER A 454 -0.04 38.02 -3.47
CA SER A 454 -0.05 39.41 -2.98
C SER A 454 -1.39 40.12 -3.13
N ASP A 455 -2.26 39.62 -4.03
CA ASP A 455 -3.57 40.17 -4.34
C ASP A 455 -4.57 39.00 -4.53
N PRO A 456 -5.83 39.09 -4.05
CA PRO A 456 -6.87 38.08 -4.28
C PRO A 456 -7.05 37.62 -5.74
N THR A 457 -6.70 38.47 -6.72
CA THR A 457 -6.80 38.21 -8.16
C THR A 457 -5.52 37.64 -8.78
N LYS A 458 -4.40 37.66 -8.05
CA LYS A 458 -3.08 37.18 -8.50
C LYS A 458 -2.53 36.17 -7.49
N PRO A 459 -2.94 34.89 -7.58
CA PRO A 459 -2.45 33.85 -6.69
C PRO A 459 -0.96 33.59 -6.89
N ASP A 460 -0.29 33.07 -5.85
CA ASP A 460 1.03 32.46 -6.01
C ASP A 460 0.84 31.04 -6.56
N ILE A 461 1.47 30.73 -7.69
CA ILE A 461 1.28 29.46 -8.41
C ILE A 461 2.60 28.69 -8.37
N ARG A 462 2.57 27.51 -7.74
CA ARG A 462 3.76 26.67 -7.53
C ARG A 462 3.68 25.36 -8.29
N ASP A 463 4.81 24.93 -8.82
CA ASP A 463 4.94 23.64 -9.49
C ASP A 463 4.98 22.50 -8.47
N LEU A 464 4.09 21.52 -8.62
CA LEU A 464 4.02 20.39 -7.69
C LEU A 464 5.34 19.63 -7.63
N GLU A 465 5.89 19.20 -8.77
CA GLU A 465 7.06 18.32 -8.83
C GLU A 465 8.36 19.09 -8.56
N ALA A 466 8.49 20.29 -9.11
CA ALA A 466 9.72 21.06 -9.05
C ALA A 466 9.88 21.82 -7.72
N GLU A 467 8.81 22.34 -7.13
CA GLU A 467 8.88 23.24 -5.97
C GLU A 467 8.30 22.64 -4.69
N ILE A 468 7.30 21.76 -4.76
CA ILE A 468 6.59 21.25 -3.58
C ILE A 468 7.11 19.88 -3.13
N LEU A 469 7.24 18.91 -4.03
CA LEU A 469 7.59 17.54 -3.66
C LEU A 469 9.08 17.39 -3.31
N ALA A 470 9.35 16.63 -2.24
CA ALA A 470 10.69 16.23 -1.84
C ALA A 470 11.36 15.39 -2.95
N ARG A 471 12.50 15.82 -3.48
CA ARG A 471 13.17 15.12 -4.58
C ARG A 471 13.94 13.88 -4.15
N ASP A 472 14.64 13.95 -3.01
CA ASP A 472 15.51 12.87 -2.52
C ASP A 472 15.37 12.69 -0.99
N PRO A 473 15.09 11.46 -0.49
CA PRO A 473 14.94 11.16 0.95
C PRO A 473 16.19 11.41 1.79
N SER A 474 17.36 11.53 1.17
CA SER A 474 18.62 11.86 1.86
C SER A 474 18.77 13.35 2.17
N THR A 475 17.92 14.21 1.59
CA THR A 475 17.99 15.67 1.73
C THR A 475 16.70 16.30 2.24
N ALA A 476 15.60 15.54 2.27
CA ALA A 476 14.31 15.97 2.81
C ALA A 476 14.07 15.36 4.18
N SER A 477 13.30 16.05 5.03
CA SER A 477 12.81 15.47 6.28
C SER A 477 11.99 14.20 5.98
N HIS A 478 11.89 13.29 6.97
CA HIS A 478 11.07 12.09 6.83
C HIS A 478 9.61 12.42 6.52
N THR A 479 9.05 13.45 7.17
CA THR A 479 7.66 13.87 6.95
C THR A 479 7.44 14.46 5.56
N HIS A 480 8.36 15.28 5.05
CA HIS A 480 8.28 15.81 3.68
C HIS A 480 8.36 14.70 2.63
N TRP A 481 9.30 13.76 2.83
CA TRP A 481 9.42 12.58 1.98
C TRP A 481 8.16 11.72 2.01
N LEU A 482 7.58 11.51 3.20
CA LEU A 482 6.36 10.75 3.39
C LEU A 482 5.18 11.39 2.63
N ALA A 483 4.92 12.67 2.85
CA ALA A 483 3.84 13.39 2.17
C ALA A 483 4.02 13.35 0.64
N SER A 484 5.25 13.53 0.17
CA SER A 484 5.58 13.45 -1.25
C SER A 484 5.37 12.04 -1.83
N SER A 485 5.71 11.01 -1.05
CA SER A 485 5.51 9.61 -1.45
C SER A 485 4.02 9.26 -1.58
N VAL A 486 3.19 9.79 -0.68
CA VAL A 486 1.73 9.62 -0.73
C VAL A 486 1.14 10.25 -2.00
N ILE A 487 1.60 11.45 -2.37
CA ILE A 487 1.18 12.12 -3.62
C ILE A 487 1.64 11.33 -4.85
N ARG A 488 2.92 10.92 -4.89
CA ARG A 488 3.47 10.16 -6.03
C ARG A 488 2.77 8.83 -6.24
N ARG A 489 2.37 8.14 -5.18
CA ARG A 489 1.66 6.86 -5.28
C ARG A 489 0.34 6.97 -6.06
N LEU A 490 -0.35 8.11 -5.97
CA LEU A 490 -1.58 8.34 -6.75
C LEU A 490 -1.35 8.42 -8.24
N ARG A 491 -0.14 8.83 -8.64
CA ARG A 491 0.27 8.98 -10.04
C ARG A 491 0.92 7.71 -10.59
N SER A 492 1.08 6.67 -9.76
CA SER A 492 1.55 5.37 -10.20
C SER A 492 0.46 4.66 -11.00
N PRO A 493 0.82 3.87 -12.04
CA PRO A 493 -0.14 3.03 -12.74
C PRO A 493 -0.84 2.06 -11.80
N ILE A 494 -2.15 1.90 -11.98
CA ILE A 494 -2.94 0.89 -11.27
C ILE A 494 -2.58 -0.49 -11.80
N ARG A 495 -2.14 -1.38 -10.92
CA ARG A 495 -1.85 -2.77 -11.27
C ARG A 495 -2.85 -3.73 -10.66
N SER A 496 -3.47 -3.37 -9.54
CA SER A 496 -4.36 -4.26 -8.82
C SER A 496 -5.55 -3.52 -8.22
N LEU A 497 -6.55 -4.30 -7.81
CA LEU A 497 -7.68 -3.80 -7.03
C LEU A 497 -7.22 -3.19 -5.69
N SER A 498 -6.17 -3.75 -5.08
CA SER A 498 -5.57 -3.23 -3.84
C SER A 498 -5.00 -1.83 -4.04
N ASP A 499 -4.41 -1.53 -5.20
CA ASP A 499 -3.93 -0.18 -5.52
C ASP A 499 -5.09 0.82 -5.60
N LEU A 500 -6.18 0.45 -6.30
CA LEU A 500 -7.39 1.28 -6.40
C LEU A 500 -7.97 1.58 -5.01
N LEU A 501 -8.14 0.53 -4.20
CA LEU A 501 -8.73 0.69 -2.88
C LEU A 501 -7.83 1.49 -1.93
N ALA A 502 -6.50 1.36 -2.04
CA ALA A 502 -5.54 2.17 -1.29
C ALA A 502 -5.60 3.66 -1.66
N ILE A 503 -6.00 3.98 -2.90
CA ILE A 503 -6.27 5.35 -3.35
C ILE A 503 -7.65 5.81 -2.87
N LEU A 504 -8.68 4.98 -3.00
CA LEU A 504 -10.06 5.43 -2.80
C LEU A 504 -10.46 5.48 -1.33
N ARG A 505 -10.15 4.48 -0.50
CA ARG A 505 -10.56 4.44 0.92
C ARG A 505 -10.27 5.70 1.74
N PRO A 506 -9.08 6.32 1.68
CA PRO A 506 -8.80 7.55 2.45
C PRO A 506 -9.55 8.79 1.93
N ARG A 507 -10.44 8.64 0.93
CA ARG A 507 -11.10 9.75 0.23
C ARG A 507 -12.61 9.68 0.30
N SER A 508 -13.23 10.84 0.50
CA SER A 508 -14.67 11.00 0.52
C SER A 508 -15.22 11.35 -0.87
N THR A 509 -16.44 10.91 -1.14
CA THR A 509 -17.28 11.37 -2.25
C THR A 509 -18.63 11.83 -1.70
N SER A 510 -19.31 12.74 -2.39
CA SER A 510 -20.68 13.14 -2.03
C SER A 510 -21.69 12.02 -2.34
N TRP A 511 -21.40 11.22 -3.37
CA TRP A 511 -22.19 10.06 -3.77
C TRP A 511 -21.32 8.80 -3.68
N ALA A 512 -21.79 7.77 -2.97
CA ALA A 512 -21.03 6.52 -2.82
C ALA A 512 -20.64 5.90 -4.18
N ARG A 513 -21.60 5.88 -5.11
CA ARG A 513 -21.43 5.42 -6.49
C ARG A 513 -20.25 6.06 -7.24
N ASP A 514 -19.91 7.32 -6.94
CA ASP A 514 -18.79 8.00 -7.62
C ASP A 514 -17.47 7.24 -7.43
N ARG A 515 -17.29 6.55 -6.31
CA ARG A 515 -16.07 5.76 -6.04
C ARG A 515 -15.87 4.68 -7.08
N THR A 516 -16.95 4.00 -7.46
CA THR A 516 -16.95 2.98 -8.52
C THR A 516 -16.66 3.59 -9.89
N LEU A 517 -17.18 4.79 -10.19
CA LEU A 517 -16.89 5.49 -11.45
C LEU A 517 -15.41 5.90 -11.52
N ILE A 518 -14.89 6.48 -10.43
CA ILE A 518 -13.48 6.88 -10.31
C ILE A 518 -12.58 5.66 -10.43
N ALA A 519 -12.92 4.53 -9.81
CA ALA A 519 -12.17 3.28 -9.91
C ALA A 519 -12.05 2.80 -11.36
N SER A 520 -13.15 2.79 -12.11
CA SER A 520 -13.17 2.43 -13.54
C SER A 520 -12.29 3.34 -14.39
N LEU A 521 -12.25 4.64 -14.08
CA LEU A 521 -11.42 5.62 -14.81
C LEU A 521 -9.94 5.51 -14.44
N LEU A 522 -9.61 5.29 -13.16
CA LEU A 522 -8.26 5.06 -12.69
C LEU A 522 -7.66 3.78 -13.29
N ALA A 523 -8.45 2.72 -13.39
CA ALA A 523 -8.08 1.46 -14.03
C ALA A 523 -8.08 1.52 -15.56
N ASN A 524 -8.51 2.64 -16.16
CA ASN A 524 -8.59 2.82 -17.61
C ASN A 524 -9.48 1.76 -18.32
N VAL A 525 -10.59 1.39 -17.67
CA VAL A 525 -11.61 0.50 -18.26
C VAL A 525 -12.08 1.08 -19.59
N PRO A 526 -12.12 0.30 -20.68
CA PRO A 526 -12.50 0.82 -21.99
C PRO A 526 -14.00 1.13 -22.06
N ASN A 527 -14.33 2.33 -22.53
CA ASN A 527 -15.69 2.81 -22.81
C ASN A 527 -16.71 2.47 -21.70
N PRO A 528 -16.49 2.89 -20.45
CA PRO A 528 -17.37 2.53 -19.37
C PRO A 528 -18.72 3.25 -19.53
N ASP A 529 -19.82 2.50 -19.38
CA ASP A 529 -21.17 3.04 -19.43
C ASP A 529 -21.67 3.33 -18.01
N PHE A 530 -21.56 4.59 -17.61
CA PHE A 530 -21.96 5.04 -16.28
C PHE A 530 -23.47 5.21 -16.10
N THR A 531 -24.30 4.84 -17.08
CA THR A 531 -25.76 4.75 -16.91
C THR A 531 -26.20 3.43 -16.28
N ARG A 532 -25.35 2.40 -16.31
CA ARG A 532 -25.60 1.06 -15.75
C ARG A 532 -25.71 1.04 -14.23
N LYS A 533 -26.12 -0.09 -13.66
CA LYS A 533 -26.12 -0.27 -12.19
C LYS A 533 -24.68 -0.35 -11.66
N GLU A 534 -24.48 0.03 -10.41
CA GLU A 534 -23.16 0.05 -9.78
C GLU A 534 -22.47 -1.32 -9.80
N SER A 535 -23.21 -2.40 -9.50
CA SER A 535 -22.72 -3.77 -9.56
C SER A 535 -22.18 -4.14 -10.94
N GLU A 536 -22.86 -3.74 -12.02
CA GLU A 536 -22.42 -4.01 -13.40
C GLU A 536 -21.12 -3.27 -13.74
N ILE A 537 -20.94 -2.05 -13.23
CA ILE A 537 -19.71 -1.26 -13.41
C ILE A 537 -18.56 -1.94 -12.63
N THR A 538 -18.82 -2.39 -11.40
CA THR A 538 -17.84 -3.13 -10.59
C THR A 538 -17.44 -4.44 -11.26
N GLN A 539 -18.39 -5.19 -11.83
CA GLN A 539 -18.08 -6.42 -12.59
C GLN A 539 -17.20 -6.11 -13.80
N GLN A 540 -17.51 -5.05 -14.56
CA GLN A 540 -16.70 -4.64 -15.70
C GLN A 540 -15.27 -4.27 -15.26
N LEU A 541 -15.12 -3.56 -14.15
CA LEU A 541 -13.83 -3.22 -13.56
C LEU A 541 -13.02 -4.46 -13.17
N ILE A 542 -13.61 -5.39 -12.42
CA ILE A 542 -12.91 -6.60 -11.96
C ILE A 542 -12.50 -7.48 -13.16
N LYS A 543 -13.38 -7.65 -14.15
CA LYS A 543 -13.03 -8.38 -15.39
C LYS A 543 -11.92 -7.69 -16.16
N HIS A 544 -11.93 -6.36 -16.22
CA HIS A 544 -10.88 -5.59 -16.90
C HIS A 544 -9.51 -5.77 -16.23
N LEU A 545 -9.46 -5.81 -14.90
CA LEU A 545 -8.22 -6.10 -14.17
C LEU A 545 -7.79 -7.56 -14.36
N GLY A 546 -8.74 -8.49 -14.51
CA GLY A 546 -8.49 -9.90 -14.81
C GLY A 546 -8.00 -10.73 -13.63
N PHE A 547 -7.66 -10.10 -12.50
CA PHE A 547 -7.23 -10.79 -11.29
C PHE A 547 -7.59 -10.05 -10.01
N VAL A 548 -7.70 -10.82 -8.93
CA VAL A 548 -7.89 -10.31 -7.56
C VAL A 548 -6.94 -11.01 -6.59
N SER A 549 -6.82 -10.46 -5.38
CA SER A 549 -6.06 -11.10 -4.31
C SER A 549 -6.87 -12.16 -3.57
N HIS A 550 -6.16 -13.06 -2.89
CA HIS A 550 -6.76 -13.92 -1.88
C HIS A 550 -7.46 -13.12 -0.78
N ALA A 551 -6.88 -11.97 -0.41
CA ALA A 551 -7.46 -11.11 0.61
C ALA A 551 -8.87 -10.65 0.23
N THR A 552 -9.14 -10.31 -1.04
CA THR A 552 -10.45 -9.85 -1.54
C THR A 552 -11.60 -10.80 -1.19
N LEU A 553 -11.34 -12.10 -1.09
CA LEU A 553 -12.33 -13.12 -0.75
C LEU A 553 -12.56 -13.28 0.76
N LEU A 554 -11.72 -12.69 1.61
CA LEU A 554 -11.77 -12.84 3.06
C LEU A 554 -12.62 -11.73 3.70
N HIS A 555 -13.88 -11.62 3.27
CA HIS A 555 -14.81 -10.58 3.72
C HIS A 555 -16.04 -11.14 4.45
N GLY A 556 -16.62 -10.31 5.33
CA GLY A 556 -17.82 -10.64 6.11
C GLY A 556 -19.07 -9.87 5.66
N HIS A 557 -19.18 -9.62 4.36
CA HIS A 557 -20.21 -8.75 3.75
C HIS A 557 -21.07 -9.53 2.73
N PRO A 558 -22.32 -9.10 2.46
CA PRO A 558 -23.16 -9.69 1.43
C PRO A 558 -22.50 -9.63 0.05
N THR A 559 -22.73 -10.69 -0.73
CA THR A 559 -22.17 -10.84 -2.06
C THR A 559 -23.04 -10.17 -3.11
N MET A 560 -22.45 -9.81 -4.24
CA MET A 560 -23.13 -9.09 -5.32
C MET A 560 -24.29 -9.91 -5.93
N THR A 561 -24.14 -11.23 -5.93
CA THR A 561 -25.17 -12.20 -6.30
C THR A 561 -25.18 -13.35 -5.27
N ASP A 562 -26.30 -14.05 -5.16
CA ASP A 562 -26.40 -15.26 -4.32
C ASP A 562 -25.81 -16.48 -5.01
N SER A 563 -25.74 -16.46 -6.34
CA SER A 563 -25.32 -17.55 -7.21
C SER A 563 -24.60 -17.02 -8.45
N GLY A 564 -23.87 -17.90 -9.12
CA GLY A 564 -23.18 -17.68 -10.39
C GLY A 564 -21.86 -16.92 -10.23
N GLY A 565 -21.38 -16.37 -11.35
CA GLY A 565 -20.23 -15.48 -11.35
C GLY A 565 -20.47 -14.28 -10.43
N PHE A 566 -19.44 -13.90 -9.66
CA PHE A 566 -19.48 -12.88 -8.59
C PHE A 566 -20.25 -13.24 -7.31
N SER A 567 -20.72 -14.47 -7.13
CA SER A 567 -21.29 -14.94 -5.84
C SER A 567 -20.29 -15.01 -4.68
N TRP A 568 -19.01 -14.75 -4.99
CA TRP A 568 -17.87 -14.63 -4.07
C TRP A 568 -17.48 -13.17 -3.79
N CYS A 569 -17.96 -12.22 -4.57
CA CYS A 569 -17.52 -10.83 -4.56
C CYS A 569 -18.46 -10.00 -3.67
N PRO A 570 -17.98 -9.09 -2.81
CA PRO A 570 -18.84 -8.16 -2.08
C PRO A 570 -19.72 -7.33 -3.02
N ALA A 571 -20.88 -6.90 -2.52
CA ALA A 571 -21.83 -6.09 -3.28
C ALA A 571 -21.28 -4.72 -3.70
N THR A 572 -20.40 -4.13 -2.89
CA THR A 572 -19.77 -2.83 -3.19
C THR A 572 -18.26 -2.93 -3.16
N LEU A 573 -17.60 -2.01 -3.87
CA LEU A 573 -16.14 -1.89 -3.88
C LEU A 573 -15.58 -1.60 -2.48
N ASP A 574 -16.32 -0.88 -1.63
CA ASP A 574 -15.85 -0.47 -0.29
C ASP A 574 -15.79 -1.62 0.72
N ASP A 575 -16.63 -2.63 0.51
CA ASP A 575 -16.69 -3.83 1.34
C ASP A 575 -15.55 -4.82 1.04
N MET A 576 -14.79 -4.57 -0.03
CA MET A 576 -13.64 -5.41 -0.39
C MET A 576 -12.47 -5.14 0.55
N PRO A 577 -11.94 -6.16 1.23
CA PRO A 577 -10.78 -6.02 2.12
C PRO A 577 -9.50 -5.68 1.34
N ILE A 578 -8.60 -4.93 1.97
CA ILE A 578 -7.27 -4.62 1.43
C ILE A 578 -6.23 -5.27 2.32
N LYS A 579 -5.30 -6.00 1.71
CA LYS A 579 -3.95 -6.16 2.26
C LYS A 579 -2.97 -5.49 1.30
N VAL A 580 -2.30 -4.43 1.78
CA VAL A 580 -1.25 -3.70 1.03
C VAL A 580 0.02 -4.55 0.87
N GLU A 581 0.01 -5.78 1.39
CA GLU A 581 1.18 -6.67 1.54
C GLU A 581 1.49 -7.52 0.29
N GLU A 582 0.75 -7.37 -0.80
CA GLU A 582 0.81 -8.35 -1.88
C GLU A 582 1.85 -7.97 -2.93
N THR A 583 2.99 -8.64 -2.85
CA THR A 583 4.06 -8.59 -3.85
C THR A 583 3.61 -9.20 -5.17
N ASP A 584 4.13 -8.66 -6.28
CA ASP A 584 4.03 -9.11 -7.68
C ASP A 584 4.58 -10.54 -7.96
N LYS A 585 4.67 -11.44 -6.97
CA LYS A 585 4.94 -12.86 -7.26
C LYS A 585 3.68 -13.46 -7.86
N ASP A 586 3.81 -14.01 -9.07
CA ASP A 586 2.70 -14.57 -9.87
C ASP A 586 1.85 -15.59 -9.09
N ASP A 587 2.41 -16.28 -8.08
CA ASP A 587 1.72 -17.24 -7.21
C ASP A 587 0.61 -16.67 -6.29
N VAL A 588 0.40 -15.33 -6.24
CA VAL A 588 -0.52 -14.69 -5.28
C VAL A 588 -1.86 -14.28 -5.90
N ARG A 589 -1.97 -14.31 -7.23
CA ARG A 589 -3.13 -13.76 -7.96
C ARG A 589 -4.18 -14.84 -8.22
N LEU A 590 -5.44 -14.47 -8.07
CA LEU A 590 -6.59 -15.28 -8.45
C LEU A 590 -7.13 -14.75 -9.77
N VAL A 591 -7.24 -15.61 -10.78
CA VAL A 591 -7.66 -15.26 -12.14
C VAL A 591 -9.18 -15.13 -12.19
N VAL A 592 -9.68 -14.03 -12.74
CA VAL A 592 -11.11 -13.79 -12.95
C VAL A 592 -11.47 -14.10 -14.40
N HIS A 593 -12.41 -15.02 -14.59
CA HIS A 593 -12.91 -15.39 -15.92
C HIS A 593 -14.04 -14.48 -16.40
N ASP A 594 -14.35 -14.56 -17.69
CA ASP A 594 -15.40 -13.77 -18.35
C ASP A 594 -16.80 -14.01 -17.77
N ASP A 595 -17.08 -15.20 -17.26
CA ASP A 595 -18.32 -15.53 -16.58
C ASP A 595 -18.41 -14.93 -15.16
N GLY A 596 -17.32 -14.35 -14.64
CA GLY A 596 -17.22 -13.81 -13.29
C GLY A 596 -16.80 -14.84 -12.22
N SER A 597 -16.50 -16.07 -12.61
CA SER A 597 -15.86 -17.04 -11.71
C SER A 597 -14.41 -16.65 -11.44
N VAL A 598 -13.88 -17.08 -10.29
CA VAL A 598 -12.50 -16.81 -9.89
C VAL A 598 -11.78 -18.11 -9.58
N VAL A 599 -10.56 -18.27 -10.09
CA VAL A 599 -9.73 -19.47 -9.96
C VAL A 599 -8.40 -19.14 -9.30
N GLY A 600 -7.92 -20.01 -8.42
CA GLY A 600 -6.53 -20.01 -8.00
C GLY A 600 -6.20 -21.09 -6.99
N HIS A 601 -4.95 -21.08 -6.51
CA HIS A 601 -4.39 -22.14 -5.68
C HIS A 601 -4.62 -21.90 -4.20
N TRP A 602 -5.12 -22.91 -3.49
CA TRP A 602 -5.39 -22.83 -2.06
C TRP A 602 -4.88 -24.06 -1.33
N TRP A 603 -4.39 -23.86 -0.10
CA TRP A 603 -4.28 -24.94 0.87
C TRP A 603 -5.68 -25.27 1.37
N ALA A 604 -6.16 -26.49 1.12
CA ALA A 604 -7.50 -26.91 1.52
C ALA A 604 -7.46 -28.04 2.55
N ARG A 605 -8.46 -28.05 3.45
CA ARG A 605 -8.84 -29.20 4.27
C ARG A 605 -10.35 -29.29 4.45
N PRO A 606 -10.94 -30.48 4.68
CA PRO A 606 -12.35 -30.59 5.06
C PRO A 606 -12.61 -30.07 6.47
N VAL A 607 -13.85 -29.65 6.72
CA VAL A 607 -14.36 -29.39 8.07
C VAL A 607 -14.56 -30.73 8.78
N SER A 608 -14.10 -30.86 10.03
CA SER A 608 -14.22 -32.13 10.78
C SER A 608 -15.33 -32.08 11.85
N PRO A 609 -15.85 -33.24 12.31
CA PRO A 609 -16.80 -33.28 13.43
C PRO A 609 -16.28 -32.55 14.68
N THR A 610 -14.98 -32.62 14.93
CA THR A 610 -14.30 -31.94 16.04
C THR A 610 -14.40 -30.42 15.92
N ASP A 611 -14.36 -29.86 14.69
CA ASP A 611 -14.54 -28.42 14.47
C ASP A 611 -15.92 -27.95 14.92
N MET A 612 -16.95 -28.74 14.61
CA MET A 612 -18.33 -28.45 14.95
C MET A 612 -18.57 -28.62 16.46
N LYS A 613 -18.12 -29.75 17.03
CA LYS A 613 -18.25 -30.04 18.48
C LYS A 613 -17.56 -28.99 19.35
N LYS A 614 -16.36 -28.55 18.97
CA LYS A 614 -15.57 -27.55 19.72
C LYS A 614 -15.84 -26.09 19.28
N ARG A 615 -16.75 -25.86 18.34
CA ARG A 615 -17.07 -24.52 17.75
C ARG A 615 -15.80 -23.77 17.30
N ARG A 616 -14.90 -24.48 16.60
CA ARG A 616 -13.59 -23.95 16.17
C ARG A 616 -13.71 -22.99 14.98
N VAL A 617 -14.71 -23.19 14.13
CA VAL A 617 -14.99 -22.37 12.95
C VAL A 617 -16.03 -21.31 13.31
N ARG A 618 -15.71 -20.03 13.15
CA ARG A 618 -16.60 -18.90 13.47
C ARG A 618 -16.60 -17.91 12.32
N HIS A 619 -17.76 -17.34 11.97
CA HIS A 619 -17.86 -16.33 10.91
C HIS A 619 -17.00 -15.09 11.22
N VAL A 620 -16.56 -14.41 10.15
CA VAL A 620 -15.92 -13.09 10.20
C VAL A 620 -16.95 -12.02 9.87
N GLY A 621 -16.89 -10.89 10.59
CA GLY A 621 -17.84 -9.78 10.41
C GLY A 621 -19.09 -9.91 11.28
N SER A 622 -19.98 -8.94 11.18
CA SER A 622 -21.20 -8.84 12.00
C SER A 622 -22.47 -8.66 11.16
N GLU A 623 -22.38 -8.70 9.83
CA GLU A 623 -23.55 -8.55 8.96
C GLU A 623 -24.35 -9.85 8.89
N ILE A 624 -25.64 -9.75 9.22
CA ILE A 624 -26.53 -10.91 9.39
C ILE A 624 -26.61 -11.77 8.12
N SER A 625 -26.65 -11.16 6.94
CA SER A 625 -26.72 -11.89 5.67
C SER A 625 -25.50 -12.77 5.42
N ALA A 626 -24.30 -12.27 5.69
CA ALA A 626 -23.06 -13.03 5.59
C ALA A 626 -22.97 -14.13 6.66
N VAL A 627 -23.40 -13.82 7.90
CA VAL A 627 -23.44 -14.79 9.00
C VAL A 627 -24.36 -15.96 8.67
N VAL A 628 -25.58 -15.69 8.22
CA VAL A 628 -26.56 -16.72 7.86
C VAL A 628 -26.05 -17.60 6.73
N LYS A 629 -25.37 -17.03 5.72
CA LYS A 629 -24.76 -17.80 4.62
C LYS A 629 -23.71 -18.79 5.11
N VAL A 630 -22.84 -18.37 6.04
CA VAL A 630 -21.83 -19.24 6.68
C VAL A 630 -22.51 -20.31 7.55
N GLU A 631 -23.47 -19.93 8.39
CA GLU A 631 -24.15 -20.86 9.30
C GLU A 631 -24.97 -21.92 8.54
N THR A 632 -25.62 -21.52 7.44
CA THR A 632 -26.36 -22.44 6.56
C THR A 632 -25.44 -23.44 5.89
N ALA A 633 -24.26 -23.02 5.43
CA ALA A 633 -23.27 -23.94 4.88
C ALA A 633 -22.79 -24.95 5.95
N LEU A 634 -22.59 -24.51 7.19
CA LEU A 634 -22.15 -25.37 8.29
C LEU A 634 -23.21 -26.37 8.78
N LEU A 635 -24.49 -26.22 8.41
CA LEU A 635 -25.50 -27.27 8.62
C LEU A 635 -25.15 -28.54 7.86
N ASP A 636 -24.54 -28.39 6.68
CA ASP A 636 -23.97 -29.48 5.88
C ASP A 636 -22.44 -29.40 5.88
N TRP A 637 -21.84 -29.34 7.08
CA TRP A 637 -20.39 -29.20 7.24
C TRP A 637 -19.58 -30.32 6.53
N GLY A 638 -20.18 -31.49 6.27
CA GLY A 638 -19.52 -32.62 5.59
C GLY A 638 -19.20 -32.36 4.12
N SER A 639 -19.88 -31.41 3.47
CA SER A 639 -19.59 -30.94 2.11
C SER A 639 -18.69 -29.69 2.09
N CYS A 640 -18.24 -29.20 3.25
CA CYS A 640 -17.48 -27.97 3.36
C CYS A 640 -15.96 -28.16 3.40
N LEU A 641 -15.25 -27.23 2.76
CA LEU A 641 -13.79 -27.07 2.81
C LEU A 641 -13.41 -25.74 3.48
N LEU A 642 -12.28 -25.76 4.19
CA LEU A 642 -11.58 -24.58 4.67
C LEU A 642 -10.34 -24.34 3.82
N LEU A 643 -10.25 -23.15 3.26
CA LEU A 643 -9.19 -22.74 2.35
C LEU A 643 -8.29 -21.69 3.00
N TYR A 644 -6.98 -21.86 2.83
CA TYR A 644 -5.93 -21.02 3.39
C TYR A 644 -4.96 -20.59 2.29
N ARG A 645 -4.50 -19.35 2.38
CA ARG A 645 -3.45 -18.83 1.48
C ARG A 645 -2.10 -19.50 1.75
N THR A 646 -1.71 -19.57 3.02
CA THR A 646 -0.46 -20.24 3.46
C THR A 646 -0.68 -20.90 4.81
N LEU A 647 0.02 -21.99 5.09
CA LEU A 647 -0.06 -22.68 6.38
C LEU A 647 0.29 -21.78 7.58
N ASP A 648 1.22 -20.84 7.37
CA ASP A 648 1.68 -19.89 8.39
C ASP A 648 0.80 -18.61 8.51
N SER A 649 -0.32 -18.49 7.77
CA SER A 649 -1.09 -17.24 7.79
C SER A 649 -1.89 -17.07 9.08
N GLU A 650 -1.44 -16.21 9.99
CA GLU A 650 -2.29 -15.72 11.08
C GLU A 650 -3.40 -14.84 10.47
N GLY A 651 -4.63 -15.36 10.42
CA GLY A 651 -5.73 -14.67 9.76
C GLY A 651 -6.92 -15.57 9.40
N PRO A 652 -7.99 -14.98 8.85
CA PRO A 652 -9.19 -15.73 8.46
C PRO A 652 -8.90 -16.72 7.33
N ALA A 653 -9.62 -17.84 7.37
CA ALA A 653 -9.74 -18.81 6.30
C ALA A 653 -11.01 -18.52 5.49
N LEU A 654 -11.11 -19.14 4.31
CA LEU A 654 -12.31 -19.09 3.50
C LEU A 654 -13.08 -20.40 3.64
N LEU A 655 -14.37 -20.32 3.98
CA LEU A 655 -15.28 -21.47 3.98
C LEU A 655 -16.00 -21.57 2.63
N VAL A 656 -16.00 -22.76 2.05
CA VAL A 656 -16.68 -23.06 0.79
C VAL A 656 -17.39 -24.41 0.86
N THR A 657 -18.41 -24.59 0.04
CA THR A 657 -19.03 -25.91 -0.21
C THR A 657 -18.44 -26.49 -1.48
N ALA A 658 -17.87 -27.69 -1.40
CA ALA A 658 -17.33 -28.41 -2.55
C ALA A 658 -18.46 -29.03 -3.37
N LEU A 659 -18.42 -28.87 -4.70
CA LEU A 659 -19.50 -29.28 -5.59
C LEU A 659 -19.13 -30.48 -6.47
N GLN A 660 -17.98 -30.38 -7.15
CA GLN A 660 -17.46 -31.40 -8.07
C GLN A 660 -16.01 -31.09 -8.44
N VAL A 661 -15.34 -32.05 -9.08
CA VAL A 661 -14.08 -31.83 -9.79
C VAL A 661 -14.39 -31.61 -11.27
N SER A 662 -13.83 -30.56 -11.86
CA SER A 662 -13.86 -30.28 -13.29
C SER A 662 -12.44 -30.01 -13.79
N THR A 663 -12.28 -29.69 -15.07
CA THR A 663 -10.99 -29.29 -15.67
C THR A 663 -11.06 -27.84 -16.14
N ILE A 664 -9.96 -27.11 -16.04
CA ILE A 664 -9.77 -25.81 -16.73
C ILE A 664 -9.30 -26.04 -18.17
N GLU A 665 -9.27 -24.98 -18.98
CA GLU A 665 -8.85 -25.03 -20.40
C GLU A 665 -7.43 -25.60 -20.59
N ASP A 666 -6.55 -25.41 -19.60
CA ASP A 666 -5.18 -25.94 -19.58
C ASP A 666 -5.09 -27.43 -19.15
N GLY A 667 -6.23 -28.12 -18.97
CA GLY A 667 -6.30 -29.54 -18.59
C GLY A 667 -6.12 -29.82 -17.09
N GLU A 668 -5.72 -28.82 -16.29
CA GLU A 668 -5.53 -29.00 -14.85
C GLU A 668 -6.85 -29.30 -14.11
N PRO A 669 -6.89 -30.27 -13.18
CA PRO A 669 -8.08 -30.51 -12.36
C PRO A 669 -8.33 -29.34 -11.42
N VAL A 670 -9.58 -28.88 -11.38
CA VAL A 670 -10.05 -27.79 -10.54
C VAL A 670 -11.28 -28.24 -9.74
N ILE A 671 -11.36 -27.82 -8.49
CA ILE A 671 -12.52 -28.09 -7.65
C ILE A 671 -13.49 -26.92 -7.77
N ASP A 672 -14.68 -27.19 -8.31
CA ASP A 672 -15.76 -26.21 -8.33
C ASP A 672 -16.37 -26.09 -6.94
N CYS A 673 -16.45 -24.86 -6.44
CA CYS A 673 -16.89 -24.54 -5.09
C CYS A 673 -17.93 -23.42 -5.09
N ARG A 674 -18.89 -23.53 -4.16
CA ARG A 674 -19.80 -22.44 -3.79
C ARG A 674 -19.21 -21.65 -2.64
N TYR A 675 -19.15 -20.33 -2.79
CA TYR A 675 -18.68 -19.43 -1.74
C TYR A 675 -19.66 -19.39 -0.56
N ALA A 676 -19.18 -19.60 0.67
CA ALA A 676 -19.98 -19.42 1.88
C ALA A 676 -19.61 -18.13 2.63
N GLY A 677 -18.32 -17.92 2.93
CA GLY A 677 -17.85 -16.70 3.59
C GLY A 677 -16.52 -16.87 4.31
N ALA A 678 -15.95 -15.76 4.80
CA ALA A 678 -14.75 -15.77 5.62
C ALA A 678 -15.02 -16.26 7.05
N VAL A 679 -14.09 -17.07 7.58
CA VAL A 679 -14.20 -17.68 8.92
C VAL A 679 -12.87 -17.63 9.69
N LEU A 680 -12.93 -17.55 11.01
CA LEU A 680 -11.80 -17.78 11.90
C LEU A 680 -11.73 -19.26 12.27
N ASP A 681 -10.53 -19.84 12.17
CA ASP A 681 -10.22 -21.18 12.66
C ASP A 681 -9.32 -21.07 13.91
N SER A 682 -9.82 -21.52 15.06
CA SER A 682 -9.10 -21.49 16.33
C SER A 682 -8.14 -22.66 16.55
N ARG A 683 -7.94 -23.54 15.56
CA ARG A 683 -6.94 -24.62 15.65
C ARG A 683 -5.50 -24.09 15.73
N PRO A 684 -4.67 -24.60 16.66
CA PRO A 684 -3.25 -24.30 16.68
C PRO A 684 -2.54 -24.94 15.47
N ARG A 685 -2.02 -24.13 14.55
CA ARG A 685 -1.32 -24.59 13.36
C ARG A 685 0.11 -25.01 13.72
N LYS A 686 0.38 -26.31 13.89
CA LYS A 686 1.74 -26.81 14.07
C LYS A 686 2.38 -27.06 12.70
N ARG A 687 3.59 -26.55 12.45
CA ARG A 687 4.41 -26.94 11.29
C ARG A 687 4.80 -28.42 11.43
N GLY A 688 4.20 -29.28 10.61
CA GLY A 688 4.58 -30.68 10.47
C GLY A 688 4.53 -31.07 8.99
N ILE A 689 5.62 -31.64 8.50
CA ILE A 689 5.71 -32.23 7.16
C ILE A 689 4.73 -33.40 7.08
N ILE A 690 3.91 -33.42 6.03
CA ILE A 690 2.89 -34.45 5.78
C ILE A 690 3.58 -35.72 5.29
N ASN A 691 3.13 -36.88 5.81
CA ASN A 691 3.50 -38.18 5.28
C ASN A 691 2.33 -38.74 4.47
N ILE A 692 2.47 -38.75 3.15
CA ILE A 692 1.43 -39.09 2.17
C ILE A 692 1.18 -40.62 2.13
N SER A 693 2.07 -41.45 2.69
CA SER A 693 1.92 -42.91 2.73
C SER A 693 0.76 -43.42 3.60
N LYS A 694 -0.07 -42.53 4.16
CA LYS A 694 -1.33 -42.87 4.84
C LYS A 694 -2.58 -42.60 3.99
N PHE A 695 -2.44 -42.04 2.78
CA PHE A 695 -3.56 -41.81 1.86
C PHE A 695 -4.14 -43.10 1.28
N GLU A 696 -3.28 -44.10 1.04
CA GLU A 696 -3.67 -45.39 0.45
C GLU A 696 -4.17 -46.42 1.47
N GLY A 697 -3.84 -46.24 2.77
CA GLY A 697 -3.99 -47.30 3.77
C GLY A 697 -5.29 -47.32 4.57
N ASP A 698 -6.18 -46.34 4.43
CA ASP A 698 -7.25 -46.14 5.43
C ASP A 698 -8.56 -45.55 4.86
N SER A 699 -8.94 -45.92 3.63
CA SER A 699 -10.29 -45.61 3.11
C SER A 699 -11.39 -46.15 4.04
N ASP A 700 -11.13 -47.25 4.73
CA ASP A 700 -12.08 -47.90 5.64
C ASP A 700 -12.11 -47.29 7.05
N PHE A 701 -11.02 -46.66 7.54
CA PHE A 701 -10.99 -45.98 8.85
C PHE A 701 -11.80 -44.68 8.85
N TRP A 702 -11.75 -43.91 7.77
CA TRP A 702 -12.58 -42.72 7.64
C TRP A 702 -14.05 -43.07 7.38
N ARG A 703 -14.31 -44.17 6.66
CA ARG A 703 -15.65 -44.70 6.43
C ARG A 703 -16.31 -45.16 7.75
N THR A 704 -15.61 -45.93 8.58
CA THR A 704 -16.11 -46.38 9.91
C THR A 704 -16.31 -45.23 10.91
N LYS A 705 -15.47 -44.19 10.91
CA LYS A 705 -15.64 -43.06 11.84
C LYS A 705 -16.76 -42.08 11.46
N PHE A 706 -17.18 -42.06 10.20
CA PHE A 706 -18.19 -41.13 9.67
C PHE A 706 -19.53 -41.79 9.32
N GLU A 707 -19.60 -43.11 9.10
CA GLU A 707 -20.85 -43.81 8.75
C GLU A 707 -21.58 -44.45 9.94
N ASP A 708 -20.89 -44.91 10.99
CA ASP A 708 -21.51 -45.73 12.05
C ASP A 708 -21.94 -44.97 13.33
N GLY A 709 -21.75 -43.64 13.41
CA GLY A 709 -22.06 -42.92 14.65
C GLY A 709 -21.25 -43.40 15.88
N GLY A 710 -20.22 -44.22 15.68
CA GLY A 710 -19.35 -44.79 16.71
C GLY A 710 -18.33 -43.79 17.23
N TYR A 711 -18.79 -42.75 17.92
CA TYR A 711 -17.94 -42.05 18.89
C TYR A 711 -18.02 -42.86 20.20
N ASN A 712 -17.03 -43.72 20.46
CA ASN A 712 -16.82 -44.24 21.81
C ASN A 712 -16.37 -43.06 22.70
N GLU A 713 -17.15 -42.76 23.75
CA GLU A 713 -16.89 -41.68 24.72
C GLU A 713 -15.59 -41.89 25.53
N GLU A 714 -15.01 -43.09 25.53
CA GLU A 714 -13.93 -43.47 26.46
C GLU A 714 -12.50 -43.24 25.94
N ASP A 715 -12.30 -42.81 24.69
CA ASP A 715 -10.94 -42.57 24.13
C ASP A 715 -10.47 -41.09 24.20
N SER A 716 -11.20 -40.20 24.90
CA SER A 716 -10.95 -38.75 24.81
C SER A 716 -10.12 -38.09 25.93
N ASP A 717 -9.61 -38.86 26.90
CA ASP A 717 -8.77 -38.32 27.98
C ASP A 717 -7.27 -38.26 27.64
N GLY A 718 -6.89 -38.65 26.43
CA GLY A 718 -5.56 -38.39 25.88
C GLY A 718 -5.55 -37.14 25.02
N ASP A 719 -4.74 -36.14 25.39
CA ASP A 719 -4.45 -34.88 24.67
C ASP A 719 -3.73 -35.09 23.31
N GLY A 720 -4.18 -36.08 22.54
CA GLY A 720 -3.68 -36.47 21.24
C GLY A 720 -4.66 -36.05 20.15
N ASP A 721 -4.55 -34.78 19.72
CA ASP A 721 -5.13 -34.27 18.47
C ASP A 721 -4.51 -35.08 17.30
N ARG A 722 -5.00 -36.31 17.08
CA ARG A 722 -4.67 -37.17 15.93
C ARG A 722 -5.54 -36.83 14.70
N ASP A 723 -6.25 -35.70 14.72
CA ASP A 723 -6.82 -35.11 13.50
C ASP A 723 -5.63 -34.55 12.69
N HIS A 724 -5.11 -35.41 11.81
CA HIS A 724 -3.88 -35.21 11.04
C HIS A 724 -3.85 -33.88 10.28
N ASN A 725 -2.67 -33.25 10.31
CA ASN A 725 -2.26 -31.96 9.75
C ASN A 725 -2.24 -31.93 8.19
N ASN A 726 -3.21 -32.57 7.53
CA ASN A 726 -3.16 -32.82 6.09
C ASN A 726 -3.77 -31.64 5.33
N PHE A 727 -2.92 -30.67 4.98
CA PHE A 727 -3.26 -29.60 4.06
C PHE A 727 -2.61 -29.88 2.70
N HIS A 728 -3.36 -29.78 1.62
CA HIS A 728 -2.83 -29.93 0.26
C HIS A 728 -3.22 -28.73 -0.59
N THR A 729 -2.40 -28.41 -1.58
CA THR A 729 -2.65 -27.35 -2.54
C THR A 729 -3.49 -27.85 -3.71
N PHE A 730 -4.64 -27.23 -3.90
CA PHE A 730 -5.57 -27.50 -5.00
C PHE A 730 -5.93 -26.22 -5.74
N SER A 731 -6.19 -26.34 -7.04
CA SER A 731 -6.85 -25.32 -7.84
C SER A 731 -8.33 -25.30 -7.49
N ILE A 732 -8.84 -24.16 -7.02
CA ILE A 732 -10.23 -23.96 -6.61
C ILE A 732 -10.87 -22.93 -7.53
N ARG A 733 -12.08 -23.22 -8.03
CA ARG A 733 -12.93 -22.29 -8.78
C ARG A 733 -14.15 -21.89 -7.96
N LEU A 734 -14.34 -20.59 -7.73
CA LEU A 734 -15.52 -20.03 -7.08
C LEU A 734 -16.44 -19.36 -8.09
N GLY A 735 -17.75 -19.38 -7.84
CA GLY A 735 -18.77 -18.81 -8.73
C GLY A 735 -19.53 -19.85 -9.57
N LYS A 736 -19.54 -21.10 -9.11
CA LYS A 736 -20.36 -22.18 -9.68
C LYS A 736 -21.40 -22.63 -8.65
N ASP A 737 -22.58 -23.04 -9.12
CA ASP A 737 -23.68 -23.48 -8.23
C ASP A 737 -24.20 -24.88 -8.51
N ARG A 738 -23.84 -25.46 -9.66
CA ARG A 738 -24.30 -26.78 -10.07
C ARG A 738 -23.21 -27.81 -9.73
N GLY A 739 -23.60 -28.87 -9.05
CA GLY A 739 -22.73 -29.99 -8.69
C GLY A 739 -23.54 -31.18 -8.21
N LYS A 740 -22.85 -32.25 -7.82
CA LYS A 740 -23.49 -33.46 -7.29
C LYS A 740 -23.92 -33.21 -5.84
N GLU A 741 -25.21 -33.04 -5.61
CA GLU A 741 -25.77 -32.86 -4.25
C GLU A 741 -25.42 -34.06 -3.35
N GLY A 742 -25.08 -33.78 -2.08
CA GLY A 742 -24.78 -34.81 -1.08
C GLY A 742 -23.38 -35.44 -1.17
N THR A 743 -22.50 -34.96 -2.03
CA THR A 743 -21.11 -35.46 -2.11
C THR A 743 -20.28 -34.91 -0.95
N ARG A 744 -19.56 -35.79 -0.24
CA ARG A 744 -18.67 -35.36 0.86
C ARG A 744 -17.46 -34.63 0.28
N ALA A 745 -17.02 -33.56 0.97
CA ALA A 745 -15.85 -32.80 0.55
C ALA A 745 -14.58 -33.67 0.45
N TRP A 746 -14.50 -34.71 1.29
CA TRP A 746 -13.42 -35.69 1.26
C TRP A 746 -13.33 -36.46 -0.06
N ASP A 747 -14.47 -36.91 -0.60
CA ASP A 747 -14.50 -37.64 -1.86
C ASP A 747 -14.04 -36.75 -3.02
N ILE A 748 -14.45 -35.48 -3.02
CA ILE A 748 -14.04 -34.49 -4.03
C ILE A 748 -12.53 -34.22 -3.98
N LEU A 749 -11.94 -34.09 -2.78
CA LEU A 749 -10.49 -33.92 -2.66
C LEU A 749 -9.71 -35.15 -3.16
N ARG A 750 -10.20 -36.36 -2.87
CA ARG A 750 -9.59 -37.61 -3.34
C ARG A 750 -9.64 -37.69 -4.87
N ASP A 751 -10.80 -37.41 -5.46
CA ASP A 751 -11.00 -37.47 -6.91
C ASP A 751 -10.12 -36.42 -7.63
N ALA A 752 -9.99 -35.21 -7.06
CA ALA A 752 -9.12 -34.17 -7.59
C ALA A 752 -7.63 -34.54 -7.50
N TRP A 753 -7.22 -35.20 -6.41
CA TRP A 753 -5.86 -35.68 -6.23
C TRP A 753 -5.50 -36.76 -7.24
N ALA A 754 -6.38 -37.75 -7.43
CA ALA A 754 -6.16 -38.84 -8.39
C ALA A 754 -5.96 -38.31 -9.83
N LEU A 755 -6.73 -37.31 -10.24
CA LEU A 755 -6.59 -36.66 -11.55
C LEU A 755 -5.29 -35.83 -11.68
N LYS A 756 -4.79 -35.30 -10.56
CA LYS A 756 -3.55 -34.54 -10.52
C LYS A 756 -2.33 -35.45 -10.65
N GLU A 757 -2.34 -36.63 -10.03
CA GLU A 757 -1.27 -37.63 -10.18
C GLU A 757 -1.24 -38.20 -11.61
N SER A 758 -2.39 -38.55 -12.18
CA SER A 758 -2.45 -39.09 -13.55
C SER A 758 -1.95 -38.11 -14.61
N SER A 759 -2.13 -36.80 -14.41
CA SER A 759 -1.64 -35.77 -15.33
C SER A 759 -0.14 -35.47 -15.18
N SER A 760 0.45 -35.75 -14.01
CA SER A 760 1.90 -35.64 -13.80
C SER A 760 2.68 -36.81 -14.40
N GLU A 761 2.09 -38.01 -14.49
CA GLU A 761 2.74 -39.18 -15.09
C GLU A 761 2.81 -39.08 -16.63
N GLU A 762 1.79 -38.51 -17.30
CA GLU A 762 1.79 -38.31 -18.76
C GLU A 762 2.80 -37.26 -19.26
N THR A 763 3.29 -36.36 -18.39
CA THR A 763 4.28 -35.33 -18.76
C THR A 763 5.73 -35.80 -18.63
N ASP A 764 6.01 -36.80 -17.78
CA ASP A 764 7.35 -37.40 -17.67
C ASP A 764 7.62 -38.43 -18.78
N GLU A 765 6.61 -39.15 -19.27
CA GLU A 765 6.76 -40.11 -20.39
C GLU A 765 7.02 -39.43 -21.75
N GLY A 766 6.75 -38.13 -21.90
CA GLY A 766 7.01 -37.36 -23.12
C GLY A 766 8.42 -36.76 -23.25
N SER A 767 9.31 -36.97 -22.27
CA SER A 767 10.68 -36.46 -22.26
C SER A 767 11.75 -37.53 -22.52
N SER A 768 11.31 -38.75 -22.83
CA SER A 768 12.17 -39.88 -23.20
C SER A 768 11.71 -40.54 -24.50
N GLU A 769 11.68 -39.80 -25.61
CA GLU A 769 11.89 -40.34 -26.97
C GLU A 769 12.74 -39.41 -27.82
#